data_AF-A0A484FTJ1-F1
#
_entry.id   AF-A0A484FTJ1-F1
#
_cell.length_a   1.000
_cell.length_b   1.000
_cell.length_c   1.000
_cell.angle_alpha   90.00
_cell.angle_beta   90.00
_cell.angle_gamma   90.00
#
_symmetry.space_group_name_H-M   'P 1'
#
loop_
_entity.id
_entity.type
_entity.pdbx_description
1 polymer ?
#
loop_
_entity_poly.entity_id
_entity_poly.type
_entity_poly.pdbx_seq_one_letter_code
_entity_poly.pdbx_strand_id
1 'polypeptide(L)'
;MISFLSRLTGGDGKACLKIKLQHDFVFLRGSAAEAVEQPLNGTISLSLPAGQRVDGVRLRMSGFLRCSHNYRESDPMPSSFRTVRVLEHESPPFVFDHGLKVPAETPSDTDTYEWPFEIMIPGDTPETFRGCSRCSIAYQLTATTIRNKNSSSTPQAYRPVRISRTLGNSAFELMDASTVEGTWADKVRYSISIGHRAVALATAIPLEMRLTPLSDETRFSTVKCELLEEHRFQLGSRPVASAFLGDRIVAAWVAPVENHQPGCEYTMAEKLGLPAEPKRCSPDVDTNGVEISHKLHVVVDVTAANDATFKASGRCQSSVATHYGLSSDGKRVWPSRATVSPREQESAVSHKSSENSAADFSTNTFRIQSRTLAPGLIHDSVCMNKATLPACKITHHQPGPVDHDNIQATMPLRIITLNVRYAIKKKLLPNEAPWEARCPKLAAQLRFHTAGLSNIFICIQEAQHQQLLDLQAELGQQWSHIGQGRANGDTDGEFSPIFYRSNYWVLEHTKTQWLSPTPDVPSAAWGAAINRIVTTGLFRRKASATRVVVMSTHLDHQSRRARAESAKLLLDLSKNWQRTFTDQHHNSMPVFLGGDFNSGPDDEPYRILTTGSESMLDIKYLVPEPGRHGHTITYTTFGEAEPTTIDYLFVLQPKANLHDLKNH
;
A
#
# COMPACT_ATOMS: atom_id res chain seq x y z
N MET A 1 -39.11 -6.85 6.60
CA MET A 1 -39.21 -7.82 5.48
C MET A 1 -39.86 -7.11 4.30
N ILE A 2 -39.08 -6.76 3.29
CA ILE A 2 -39.60 -6.31 1.99
C ILE A 2 -39.19 -7.40 1.00
N SER A 3 -40.19 -7.96 0.34
CA SER A 3 -40.15 -9.18 -0.46
C SER A 3 -39.01 -9.21 -1.48
N PHE A 4 -38.28 -10.33 -1.51
CA PHE A 4 -37.20 -10.65 -2.44
C PHE A 4 -37.70 -10.80 -3.90
N LEU A 5 -39.03 -10.81 -4.12
CA LEU A 5 -39.65 -11.07 -5.42
C LEU A 5 -39.85 -9.83 -6.32
N SER A 6 -39.62 -8.61 -5.85
CA SER A 6 -39.78 -7.40 -6.70
C SER A 6 -38.58 -7.09 -7.61
N ARG A 7 -37.55 -7.95 -7.64
CA ARG A 7 -36.32 -7.72 -8.45
C ARG A 7 -36.28 -8.49 -9.77
N LEU A 8 -37.26 -9.32 -10.09
CA LEU A 8 -37.21 -10.23 -11.25
C LEU A 8 -38.25 -9.99 -12.33
N THR A 9 -39.08 -8.95 -12.22
CA THR A 9 -39.95 -8.51 -13.33
C THR A 9 -39.63 -7.07 -13.68
N GLY A 10 -39.25 -6.83 -14.93
CA GLY A 10 -39.24 -5.49 -15.51
C GLY A 10 -40.63 -4.89 -15.34
N GLY A 11 -40.74 -3.89 -14.48
CA GLY A 11 -41.95 -3.10 -14.36
C GLY A 11 -42.00 -2.13 -15.54
N ASP A 12 -42.59 -2.57 -16.65
CA ASP A 12 -42.95 -1.66 -17.74
C ASP A 12 -43.86 -0.55 -17.18
N GLY A 13 -43.39 0.70 -17.28
CA GLY A 13 -44.17 1.90 -16.97
C GLY A 13 -43.82 2.67 -15.68
N LYS A 14 -42.77 2.33 -14.92
CA LYS A 14 -42.36 3.12 -13.72
C LYS A 14 -40.97 3.74 -13.85
N ALA A 15 -40.82 4.97 -13.34
CA ALA A 15 -39.53 5.64 -13.23
C ALA A 15 -38.52 4.78 -12.45
N CYS A 16 -37.34 4.56 -13.03
CA CYS A 16 -36.29 3.70 -12.50
C CYS A 16 -34.97 4.47 -12.37
N LEU A 17 -34.36 4.42 -11.19
CA LEU A 17 -33.06 5.05 -10.93
C LEU A 17 -32.03 3.96 -10.65
N LYS A 18 -30.84 4.08 -11.25
CA LYS A 18 -29.73 3.13 -11.11
C LYS A 18 -28.42 3.87 -10.87
N ILE A 19 -27.55 3.26 -10.07
CA ILE A 19 -26.16 3.72 -9.86
C ILE A 19 -25.25 2.60 -10.36
N LYS A 20 -24.43 2.90 -11.37
CA LYS A 20 -23.43 2.00 -11.93
C LYS A 20 -22.04 2.52 -11.58
N LEU A 21 -21.36 1.82 -10.68
CA LEU A 21 -19.97 2.14 -10.36
C LEU A 21 -19.01 1.48 -11.34
N GLN A 22 -17.88 2.15 -11.63
CA GLN A 22 -16.75 1.50 -12.31
C GLN A 22 -16.17 0.38 -11.42
N HIS A 23 -16.03 0.67 -10.12
CA HIS A 23 -15.63 -0.28 -9.08
C HIS A 23 -16.48 -0.10 -7.81
N ASP A 24 -16.84 -1.19 -7.12
CA ASP A 24 -17.62 -1.13 -5.89
C ASP A 24 -16.78 -0.89 -4.62
N PHE A 25 -15.53 -0.46 -4.81
CA PHE A 25 -14.56 -0.23 -3.76
C PHE A 25 -13.67 0.98 -4.05
N VAL A 26 -13.01 1.51 -3.02
CA VAL A 26 -11.98 2.55 -3.07
C VAL A 26 -10.80 2.12 -2.19
N PHE A 27 -9.58 2.30 -2.69
CA PHE A 27 -8.37 1.91 -1.98
C PHE A 27 -7.66 3.10 -1.36
N LEU A 28 -7.53 3.11 -0.04
CA LEU A 28 -6.72 4.10 0.65
C LEU A 28 -5.40 3.44 1.06
N ARG A 29 -4.27 4.06 0.71
CA ARG A 29 -2.95 3.46 0.94
C ARG A 29 -2.30 4.07 2.17
N GLY A 30 -2.09 3.28 3.21
CA GLY A 30 -1.49 3.71 4.47
C GLY A 30 -2.50 4.14 5.52
N SER A 31 -1.96 4.70 6.61
CA SER A 31 -2.74 5.20 7.74
C SER A 31 -3.61 6.39 7.32
N ALA A 32 -4.50 6.85 8.22
CA ALA A 32 -5.30 8.05 7.97
C ALA A 32 -4.45 9.31 7.70
N ALA A 33 -3.21 9.36 8.20
CA ALA A 33 -2.28 10.46 7.98
C ALA A 33 -1.48 10.34 6.67
N GLU A 34 -1.29 9.12 6.18
CA GLU A 34 -0.49 8.85 4.97
C GLU A 34 -1.33 8.75 3.70
N ALA A 35 -2.56 8.24 3.82
CA ALA A 35 -3.39 8.00 2.66
C ALA A 35 -3.85 9.32 2.03
N VAL A 36 -3.76 9.37 0.69
CA VAL A 36 -4.26 10.48 -0.11
C VAL A 36 -5.70 10.22 -0.54
N GLU A 37 -6.41 11.27 -0.94
CA GLU A 37 -7.75 11.15 -1.48
C GLU A 37 -7.81 10.32 -2.77
N GLN A 38 -8.92 9.61 -2.97
CA GLN A 38 -9.07 8.67 -4.09
C GLN A 38 -10.43 8.80 -4.76
N PRO A 39 -10.49 8.78 -6.10
CA PRO A 39 -11.74 8.98 -6.82
C PRO A 39 -12.63 7.74 -6.78
N LEU A 40 -13.93 7.95 -6.56
CA LEU A 40 -14.99 6.97 -6.76
C LEU A 40 -15.82 7.37 -7.99
N ASN A 41 -15.69 6.58 -9.05
CA ASN A 41 -16.27 6.89 -10.35
C ASN A 41 -17.48 6.01 -10.68
N GLY A 42 -18.49 6.63 -11.28
CA GLY A 42 -19.67 5.91 -11.75
C GLY A 42 -20.57 6.74 -12.65
N THR A 43 -21.72 6.16 -12.95
CA THR A 43 -22.78 6.74 -13.76
C THR A 43 -24.10 6.56 -13.02
N ILE A 44 -24.89 7.62 -12.96
CA ILE A 44 -26.29 7.56 -12.54
C ILE A 44 -27.13 7.44 -13.81
N SER A 45 -28.03 6.46 -13.86
CA SER A 45 -28.97 6.30 -14.97
C SER A 45 -30.40 6.47 -14.44
N LEU A 46 -31.17 7.38 -15.01
CA LEU A 46 -32.58 7.60 -14.72
C LEU A 46 -33.42 7.30 -15.96
N SER A 47 -34.29 6.31 -15.87
CA SER A 47 -35.29 5.98 -16.89
C SER A 47 -36.65 6.51 -16.45
N LEU A 48 -37.32 7.27 -17.32
CA LEU A 48 -38.62 7.89 -17.06
C LEU A 48 -39.62 7.46 -18.15
N PRO A 49 -40.88 7.16 -17.80
CA PRO A 49 -41.96 7.07 -18.77
C PRO A 49 -42.14 8.37 -19.55
N ALA A 50 -42.53 8.25 -20.82
CA ALA A 50 -42.81 9.39 -21.68
C ALA A 50 -43.76 10.41 -21.01
N GLY A 51 -43.38 11.69 -21.03
CA GLY A 51 -44.16 12.80 -20.45
C GLY A 51 -43.96 13.07 -18.96
N GLN A 52 -43.23 12.22 -18.21
CA GLN A 52 -42.91 12.50 -16.80
C GLN A 52 -41.75 13.49 -16.68
N ARG A 53 -41.91 14.51 -15.82
CA ARG A 53 -40.86 15.49 -15.51
C ARG A 53 -40.30 15.31 -14.10
N VAL A 54 -38.99 15.48 -13.99
CA VAL A 54 -38.19 15.55 -12.77
C VAL A 54 -37.18 16.67 -12.95
N ASP A 55 -36.81 17.32 -11.86
CA ASP A 55 -35.86 18.44 -11.91
C ASP A 55 -34.41 17.92 -12.00
N GLY A 56 -34.17 16.68 -11.53
CA GLY A 56 -32.85 16.06 -11.59
C GLY A 56 -32.71 14.89 -10.62
N VAL A 57 -31.47 14.56 -10.29
CA VAL A 57 -31.10 13.54 -9.31
C VAL A 57 -30.15 14.12 -8.27
N ARG A 58 -30.36 13.77 -7.01
CA ARG A 58 -29.43 14.01 -5.92
C ARG A 58 -28.64 12.74 -5.64
N LEU A 59 -27.32 12.85 -5.53
CA LEU A 59 -26.44 11.75 -5.11
C LEU A 59 -25.82 12.09 -3.76
N ARG A 60 -25.91 11.15 -2.81
CA ARG A 60 -25.28 11.25 -1.49
C ARG A 60 -24.47 10.00 -1.19
N MET A 61 -23.26 10.19 -0.69
CA MET A 61 -22.49 9.14 -0.03
C MET A 61 -22.62 9.29 1.48
N SER A 62 -22.86 8.18 2.17
CA SER A 62 -22.94 8.16 3.64
C SER A 62 -22.22 6.94 4.20
N GLY A 63 -21.41 7.18 5.23
CA GLY A 63 -20.69 6.19 6.01
C GLY A 63 -21.24 6.10 7.43
N PHE A 64 -21.41 4.87 7.93
CA PHE A 64 -22.00 4.62 9.23
C PHE A 64 -21.14 3.64 10.04
N LEU A 65 -20.72 4.08 11.23
CA LEU A 65 -20.21 3.24 12.31
C LEU A 65 -21.40 2.79 13.16
N ARG A 66 -21.72 1.50 13.13
CA ARG A 66 -22.68 0.88 14.04
C ARG A 66 -21.91 0.27 15.21
N CYS A 67 -22.28 0.56 16.45
CA CYS A 67 -21.62 0.07 17.66
C CYS A 67 -22.61 -0.28 18.78
N SER A 68 -22.28 -1.24 19.64
CA SER A 68 -23.08 -1.58 20.83
C SER A 68 -23.18 -0.40 21.81
N HIS A 69 -24.37 -0.11 22.36
CA HIS A 69 -24.60 1.10 23.17
C HIS A 69 -24.43 0.90 24.69
N ASN A 70 -24.58 -0.32 25.21
CA ASN A 70 -24.38 -0.66 26.63
C ASN A 70 -23.67 -2.02 26.71
N TYR A 71 -22.55 -2.10 27.42
CA TYR A 71 -21.81 -3.35 27.59
C TYR A 71 -21.56 -3.64 29.07
N ARG A 72 -21.98 -4.83 29.52
CA ARG A 72 -21.43 -5.53 30.67
C ARG A 72 -20.58 -6.68 30.13
N GLU A 73 -19.42 -6.91 30.73
CA GLU A 73 -18.42 -7.90 30.26
C GLU A 73 -19.03 -9.30 30.03
N SER A 74 -20.02 -9.64 30.86
CA SER A 74 -20.75 -10.91 30.88
C SER A 74 -21.83 -11.11 29.81
N ASP A 75 -22.21 -10.10 29.01
CA ASP A 75 -23.34 -10.24 28.08
C ASP A 75 -22.92 -10.90 26.76
N PRO A 76 -23.48 -12.07 26.38
CA PRO A 76 -23.10 -12.78 25.16
C PRO A 76 -23.51 -12.06 23.87
N MET A 77 -24.46 -11.10 23.91
CA MET A 77 -24.90 -10.34 22.73
C MET A 77 -25.38 -8.91 23.10
N PRO A 78 -25.09 -7.85 22.31
CA PRO A 78 -25.61 -6.52 22.56
C PRO A 78 -27.14 -6.43 22.52
N SER A 79 -27.74 -5.74 23.50
CA SER A 79 -29.20 -5.47 23.53
C SER A 79 -29.62 -4.30 22.63
N SER A 80 -28.71 -3.39 22.28
CA SER A 80 -28.99 -2.24 21.42
C SER A 80 -27.73 -1.71 20.71
N PHE A 81 -27.91 -1.14 19.52
CA PHE A 81 -26.84 -0.55 18.72
C PHE A 81 -27.09 0.94 18.51
N ARG A 82 -26.04 1.74 18.62
CA ARG A 82 -25.97 3.13 18.18
C ARG A 82 -25.36 3.18 16.79
N THR A 83 -25.86 4.09 15.95
CA THR A 83 -25.25 4.38 14.64
C THR A 83 -24.69 5.80 14.69
N VAL A 84 -23.40 5.93 14.37
CA VAL A 84 -22.67 7.19 14.26
C VAL A 84 -22.31 7.39 12.79
N ARG A 85 -22.56 8.58 12.25
CA ARG A 85 -22.18 8.90 10.88
C ARG A 85 -20.70 9.29 10.84
N VAL A 86 -19.92 8.60 10.00
CA VAL A 86 -18.46 8.82 9.87
C VAL A 86 -18.08 9.54 8.59
N LEU A 87 -18.97 9.55 7.59
CA LEU A 87 -18.79 10.28 6.34
C LEU A 87 -20.15 10.74 5.83
N GLU A 88 -20.20 11.96 5.32
CA GLU A 88 -21.33 12.48 4.56
C GLU A 88 -20.78 13.36 3.42
N HIS A 89 -21.13 13.01 2.19
CA HIS A 89 -20.84 13.80 1.02
C HIS A 89 -22.09 13.87 0.16
N GLU A 90 -22.45 15.07 -0.29
CA GLU A 90 -23.55 15.29 -1.23
C GLU A 90 -22.97 15.99 -2.46
N SER A 91 -23.14 15.35 -3.62
CA SER A 91 -22.70 15.92 -4.88
C SER A 91 -23.63 17.08 -5.27
N PRO A 92 -23.16 18.05 -6.08
CA PRO A 92 -24.04 18.99 -6.74
C PRO A 92 -25.21 18.27 -7.44
N PRO A 93 -26.42 18.84 -7.46
CA PRO A 93 -27.57 18.18 -8.06
C PRO A 93 -27.33 17.93 -9.56
N PHE A 94 -27.60 16.71 -10.01
CA PHE A 94 -27.57 16.35 -11.42
C PHE A 94 -28.88 16.79 -12.06
N VAL A 95 -28.92 18.04 -12.54
CA VAL A 95 -30.10 18.62 -13.15
C VAL A 95 -30.38 17.95 -14.50
N PHE A 96 -31.66 17.85 -14.86
CA PHE A 96 -32.12 17.12 -16.03
C PHE A 96 -31.48 17.57 -17.35
N ASP A 97 -31.25 18.88 -17.48
CA ASP A 97 -30.60 19.53 -18.63
C ASP A 97 -29.11 19.16 -18.80
N HIS A 98 -28.43 18.76 -17.72
CA HIS A 98 -27.04 18.28 -17.74
C HIS A 98 -26.91 16.81 -18.13
N GLY A 99 -28.02 16.08 -18.30
CA GLY A 99 -28.02 14.64 -18.56
C GLY A 99 -27.86 14.31 -20.03
N LEU A 100 -27.01 13.33 -20.35
CA LEU A 100 -26.92 12.79 -21.71
C LEU A 100 -28.08 11.81 -21.93
N LYS A 101 -28.98 12.14 -22.86
CA LYS A 101 -30.05 11.23 -23.29
C LYS A 101 -29.44 10.08 -24.09
N VAL A 102 -29.69 8.85 -23.64
CA VAL A 102 -29.22 7.64 -24.34
C VAL A 102 -30.19 7.31 -25.47
N PRO A 103 -29.74 7.19 -26.73
CA PRO A 103 -30.59 6.77 -27.84
C PRO A 103 -31.09 5.34 -27.61
N ALA A 104 -32.40 5.11 -27.74
CA ALA A 104 -32.95 3.76 -27.69
C ALA A 104 -32.79 3.07 -29.06
N GLU A 105 -32.28 1.84 -29.09
CA GLU A 105 -32.13 1.04 -30.32
C GLU A 105 -33.48 0.58 -30.91
N THR A 106 -34.54 0.58 -30.09
CA THR A 106 -35.93 0.29 -30.47
C THR A 106 -36.88 1.34 -29.88
N PRO A 107 -38.06 1.59 -30.48
CA PRO A 107 -39.08 2.46 -29.89
C PRO A 107 -39.41 1.98 -28.47
N SER A 108 -39.15 2.82 -27.48
CA SER A 108 -39.39 2.55 -26.07
C SER A 108 -40.26 3.67 -25.50
N ASP A 109 -41.24 3.31 -24.67
CA ASP A 109 -42.08 4.28 -23.95
C ASP A 109 -41.34 4.97 -22.80
N THR A 110 -40.01 4.80 -22.72
CA THR A 110 -39.15 5.34 -21.67
C THR A 110 -37.94 6.07 -22.22
N ASP A 111 -37.69 7.27 -21.68
CA ASP A 111 -36.47 8.05 -21.93
C ASP A 111 -35.45 7.78 -20.82
N THR A 112 -34.20 7.49 -21.19
CA THR A 112 -33.11 7.24 -20.24
C THR A 112 -32.05 8.34 -20.32
N TYR A 113 -31.67 8.85 -19.15
CA TYR A 113 -30.69 9.92 -18.97
C TYR A 113 -29.54 9.42 -18.11
N GLU A 114 -28.31 9.74 -18.49
CA GLU A 114 -27.10 9.35 -17.77
C GLU A 114 -26.23 10.54 -17.38
N TRP A 115 -25.73 10.51 -16.14
CA TRP A 115 -24.75 11.46 -15.63
C TRP A 115 -23.52 10.72 -15.09
N PRO A 116 -22.31 10.97 -15.62
CA PRO A 116 -21.09 10.54 -14.95
C PRO A 116 -20.89 11.32 -13.65
N PHE A 117 -20.32 10.67 -12.65
CA PHE A 117 -19.91 11.32 -11.42
C PHE A 117 -18.54 10.82 -10.96
N GLU A 118 -17.82 11.70 -10.27
CA GLU A 118 -16.60 11.42 -9.54
C GLU A 118 -16.76 12.01 -8.14
N ILE A 119 -16.57 11.19 -7.11
CA ILE A 119 -16.55 11.62 -5.71
C ILE A 119 -15.15 11.36 -5.16
N MET A 120 -14.46 12.40 -4.70
CA MET A 120 -13.18 12.25 -4.02
C MET A 120 -13.41 11.74 -2.59
N ILE A 121 -12.90 10.55 -2.30
CA ILE A 121 -12.92 9.96 -0.95
C ILE A 121 -11.72 10.46 -0.18
N PRO A 122 -11.91 11.15 0.97
CA PRO A 122 -10.81 11.63 1.79
C PRO A 122 -9.89 10.50 2.26
N GLY A 123 -8.58 10.78 2.29
CA GLY A 123 -7.55 9.83 2.70
C GLY A 123 -7.68 9.34 4.15
N ASP A 124 -8.33 10.10 5.02
CA ASP A 124 -8.62 9.76 6.42
C ASP A 124 -9.95 8.98 6.59
N THR A 125 -10.67 8.69 5.51
CA THR A 125 -11.93 7.92 5.57
C THR A 125 -11.68 6.53 6.18
N PRO A 126 -12.41 6.13 7.24
CA PRO A 126 -12.21 4.83 7.89
C PRO A 126 -12.45 3.65 6.94
N GLU A 127 -11.72 2.53 7.08
CA GLU A 127 -12.02 1.38 6.23
C GLU A 127 -13.37 0.73 6.55
N THR A 128 -13.92 0.03 5.55
CA THR A 128 -15.10 -0.80 5.72
C THR A 128 -14.77 -2.02 6.57
N PHE A 129 -15.50 -2.18 7.66
CA PHE A 129 -15.27 -3.22 8.64
C PHE A 129 -16.59 -3.93 9.02
N ARG A 130 -16.60 -5.27 9.01
CA ARG A 130 -17.78 -6.10 9.34
C ARG A 130 -17.47 -7.39 10.11
N GLY A 131 -16.26 -7.53 10.67
CA GLY A 131 -15.79 -8.78 11.30
C GLY A 131 -16.17 -8.96 12.77
N CYS A 132 -16.57 -7.90 13.47
CA CYS A 132 -16.98 -7.94 14.88
C CYS A 132 -18.51 -7.93 15.02
N SER A 133 -19.05 -8.73 15.94
CA SER A 133 -20.49 -8.74 16.26
C SER A 133 -20.96 -7.46 16.95
N ARG A 134 -20.05 -6.67 17.52
CA ARG A 134 -20.34 -5.48 18.34
C ARG A 134 -20.15 -4.16 17.61
N CYS A 135 -19.37 -4.11 16.54
CA CYS A 135 -19.18 -2.92 15.73
C CYS A 135 -18.97 -3.21 14.24
N SER A 136 -19.36 -2.26 13.39
CA SER A 136 -19.13 -2.34 11.94
C SER A 136 -19.13 -0.95 11.30
N ILE A 137 -18.33 -0.76 10.26
CA ILE A 137 -18.31 0.45 9.43
C ILE A 137 -18.76 0.08 8.02
N ALA A 138 -19.73 0.81 7.47
CA ALA A 138 -20.25 0.57 6.13
C ALA A 138 -20.60 1.87 5.39
N TYR A 139 -20.40 1.85 4.07
CA TYR A 139 -20.67 2.99 3.19
C TYR A 139 -21.69 2.64 2.12
N GLN A 140 -22.49 3.63 1.74
CA GLN A 140 -23.46 3.51 0.65
C GLN A 140 -23.62 4.82 -0.10
N LEU A 141 -23.80 4.71 -1.42
CA LEU A 141 -24.37 5.75 -2.25
C LEU A 141 -25.89 5.63 -2.26
N THR A 142 -26.55 6.77 -2.17
CA THR A 142 -28.00 6.92 -2.27
C THR A 142 -28.29 7.96 -3.34
N ALA A 143 -28.97 7.54 -4.41
CA ALA A 143 -29.47 8.45 -5.43
C ALA A 143 -30.99 8.59 -5.27
N THR A 144 -31.50 9.81 -5.32
CA THR A 144 -32.94 10.12 -5.23
C THR A 144 -33.33 11.16 -6.28
N THR A 145 -34.52 11.03 -6.86
CA THR A 145 -35.02 12.04 -7.81
C THR A 145 -35.41 13.34 -7.10
N ILE A 146 -35.09 14.47 -7.71
CA ILE A 146 -35.57 15.80 -7.31
C ILE A 146 -36.88 16.07 -8.04
N ARG A 147 -37.96 16.35 -7.29
CA ARG A 147 -39.29 16.64 -7.84
C ARG A 147 -39.92 17.82 -7.13
N ASN A 148 -40.67 18.63 -7.89
CA ASN A 148 -41.59 19.61 -7.35
C ASN A 148 -42.85 18.90 -6.77
N LYS A 149 -43.43 19.43 -5.69
CA LYS A 149 -44.26 18.75 -4.68
C LYS A 149 -45.44 17.87 -5.19
N ASN A 150 -45.78 16.85 -4.36
CA ASN A 150 -46.95 15.95 -4.34
C ASN A 150 -46.81 14.54 -4.98
N SER A 151 -46.13 13.61 -4.30
CA SER A 151 -46.45 12.15 -4.31
C SER A 151 -45.54 11.37 -3.34
N SER A 152 -46.05 10.26 -2.80
CA SER A 152 -45.55 9.58 -1.59
C SER A 152 -44.53 8.45 -1.80
N SER A 153 -43.82 8.38 -2.94
CA SER A 153 -42.54 7.64 -3.01
C SER A 153 -41.69 8.09 -4.19
N THR A 154 -40.50 8.62 -3.91
CA THR A 154 -39.50 8.95 -4.94
C THR A 154 -38.75 7.68 -5.35
N PRO A 155 -38.45 7.48 -6.64
CA PRO A 155 -37.48 6.46 -7.04
C PRO A 155 -36.16 6.70 -6.32
N GLN A 156 -35.63 5.65 -5.68
CA GLN A 156 -34.35 5.68 -4.98
C GLN A 156 -33.50 4.50 -5.40
N ALA A 157 -32.20 4.73 -5.50
CA ALA A 157 -31.22 3.69 -5.75
C ALA A 157 -30.18 3.70 -4.63
N TYR A 158 -29.79 2.52 -4.18
CA TYR A 158 -28.74 2.35 -3.19
C TYR A 158 -27.62 1.48 -3.77
N ARG A 159 -26.37 1.90 -3.55
CA ARG A 159 -25.21 1.13 -3.96
C ARG A 159 -24.17 1.09 -2.82
N PRO A 160 -23.91 -0.07 -2.21
CA PRO A 160 -22.84 -0.21 -1.24
C PRO A 160 -21.48 0.13 -1.87
N VAL A 161 -20.61 0.76 -1.08
CA VAL A 161 -19.22 1.05 -1.44
C VAL A 161 -18.32 0.47 -0.35
N ARG A 162 -17.20 -0.14 -0.75
CA ARG A 162 -16.19 -0.65 0.19
C ARG A 162 -14.97 0.26 0.19
N ILE A 163 -14.71 0.89 1.32
CA ILE A 163 -13.42 1.54 1.56
C ILE A 163 -12.46 0.47 2.07
N SER A 164 -11.36 0.21 1.37
CA SER A 164 -10.36 -0.79 1.76
C SER A 164 -9.03 -0.09 1.95
N ARG A 165 -8.39 -0.28 3.12
CA ARG A 165 -7.02 0.17 3.32
C ARG A 165 -6.04 -0.93 2.96
N THR A 166 -4.94 -0.52 2.33
CA THR A 166 -3.74 -1.33 2.15
C THR A 166 -2.61 -0.71 2.94
N LEU A 167 -1.54 -1.48 3.13
CA LEU A 167 -0.34 -1.00 3.78
C LEU A 167 0.23 0.25 3.08
N GLY A 168 0.70 1.17 3.91
CA GLY A 168 1.38 2.38 3.50
C GLY A 168 2.80 2.11 3.02
N ASN A 169 3.46 3.12 2.46
CA ASN A 169 4.90 3.10 2.20
C ASN A 169 5.70 3.06 3.51
N SER A 170 5.15 3.63 4.57
CA SER A 170 5.70 3.57 5.93
C SER A 170 5.77 2.15 6.51
N ALA A 171 4.96 1.22 5.99
CA ALA A 171 4.87 -0.15 6.47
C ALA A 171 5.99 -1.08 5.95
N PHE A 172 7.10 -0.52 5.44
CA PHE A 172 8.23 -1.29 4.92
C PHE A 172 8.83 -2.24 5.98
N GLU A 173 8.87 -1.82 7.25
CA GLU A 173 9.35 -2.65 8.37
C GLU A 173 8.57 -3.96 8.54
N LEU A 174 7.34 -4.03 8.00
CA LEU A 174 6.53 -5.26 8.02
C LEU A 174 6.92 -6.25 6.92
N MET A 175 7.77 -5.84 5.97
CA MET A 175 8.31 -6.70 4.93
C MET A 175 9.56 -7.46 5.39
N ASP A 176 10.18 -7.01 6.49
CA ASP A 176 11.31 -7.71 7.09
C ASP A 176 10.87 -8.98 7.81
N ALA A 177 11.77 -9.95 7.84
CA ALA A 177 11.56 -11.18 8.58
C ALA A 177 11.56 -10.89 10.08
N SER A 178 10.61 -11.50 10.80
CA SER A 178 10.48 -11.37 12.24
C SER A 178 10.73 -12.71 12.90
N THR A 179 11.87 -12.81 13.59
CA THR A 179 12.32 -14.03 14.25
C THR A 179 12.20 -13.90 15.76
N VAL A 180 11.55 -14.88 16.38
CA VAL A 180 11.50 -15.05 17.83
C VAL A 180 12.30 -16.29 18.18
N GLU A 181 13.28 -16.12 19.07
CA GLU A 181 14.15 -17.19 19.52
C GLU A 181 14.14 -17.30 21.03
N GLY A 182 14.41 -18.51 21.52
CA GLY A 182 14.56 -18.73 22.95
C GLY A 182 14.63 -20.21 23.29
N THR A 183 14.38 -20.48 24.57
CA THR A 183 14.37 -21.84 25.10
C THR A 183 13.11 -22.05 25.92
N TRP A 184 12.37 -23.13 25.67
CA TRP A 184 11.25 -23.55 26.50
C TRP A 184 11.72 -24.54 27.56
N ALA A 185 11.60 -24.14 28.83
CA ALA A 185 11.87 -24.95 30.02
C ALA A 185 13.22 -25.69 30.01
N ASP A 186 14.25 -25.12 29.38
CA ASP A 186 15.58 -25.74 29.19
C ASP A 186 15.56 -27.10 28.46
N LYS A 187 14.48 -27.41 27.73
CA LYS A 187 14.30 -28.66 26.99
C LYS A 187 14.33 -28.50 25.48
N VAL A 188 13.84 -27.38 24.97
CA VAL A 188 13.76 -27.12 23.52
C VAL A 188 14.24 -25.72 23.24
N ARG A 189 15.30 -25.59 22.44
CA ARG A 189 15.66 -24.32 21.82
C ARG A 189 14.81 -24.14 20.57
N TYR A 190 14.23 -22.96 20.39
CA TYR A 190 13.39 -22.65 19.24
C TYR A 190 13.88 -21.39 18.52
N SER A 191 13.68 -21.38 17.21
CA SER A 191 13.79 -20.22 16.34
C SER A 191 12.60 -20.25 15.38
N ILE A 192 11.73 -19.26 15.47
CA ILE A 192 10.49 -19.17 14.69
C ILE A 192 10.49 -17.83 13.97
N SER A 193 10.53 -17.87 12.65
CA SER A 193 10.60 -16.71 11.77
C SER A 193 9.37 -16.61 10.88
N ILE A 194 8.77 -15.42 10.84
CA ILE A 194 7.78 -15.05 9.82
C ILE A 194 8.53 -14.23 8.76
N GLY A 195 8.59 -14.73 7.53
CA GLY A 195 9.40 -14.12 6.47
C GLY A 195 9.00 -12.68 6.11
N HIS A 196 7.73 -12.32 6.29
CA HIS A 196 7.24 -10.94 6.33
C HIS A 196 5.95 -10.86 7.15
N ARG A 197 5.81 -9.84 7.98
CA ARG A 197 4.65 -9.64 8.88
C ARG A 197 3.43 -9.05 8.17
N ALA A 198 3.62 -8.43 7.01
CA ALA A 198 2.58 -7.85 6.16
C ALA A 198 1.87 -8.91 5.30
N VAL A 199 0.76 -9.48 5.76
CA VAL A 199 0.12 -10.61 5.08
C VAL A 199 -1.26 -10.24 4.55
N ALA A 200 -1.43 -10.31 3.23
CA ALA A 200 -2.72 -10.05 2.60
C ALA A 200 -3.74 -11.16 2.89
N LEU A 201 -4.99 -10.80 3.14
CA LEU A 201 -6.09 -11.78 3.24
C LEU A 201 -6.16 -12.66 1.99
N ALA A 202 -6.57 -13.92 2.16
CA ALA A 202 -6.57 -14.96 1.12
C ALA A 202 -5.18 -15.38 0.58
N THR A 203 -4.09 -14.95 1.22
CA THR A 203 -2.73 -15.46 0.92
C THR A 203 -2.26 -16.43 2.01
N ALA A 204 -0.98 -16.41 2.38
CA ALA A 204 -0.45 -17.29 3.39
C ALA A 204 0.68 -16.63 4.17
N ILE A 205 0.80 -16.96 5.46
CA ILE A 205 1.90 -16.53 6.31
C ILE A 205 3.11 -17.42 5.99
N PRO A 206 4.26 -16.87 5.53
CA PRO A 206 5.48 -17.65 5.32
C PRO A 206 6.17 -17.91 6.66
N LEU A 207 6.00 -19.11 7.20
CA LEU A 207 6.53 -19.50 8.50
C LEU A 207 7.72 -20.44 8.32
N GLU A 208 8.85 -20.07 8.92
CA GLU A 208 10.00 -20.94 9.11
C GLU A 208 10.17 -21.22 10.60
N MET A 209 10.36 -22.48 10.96
CA MET A 209 10.48 -22.92 12.35
C MET A 209 11.60 -23.94 12.45
N ARG A 210 12.40 -23.79 13.50
CA ARG A 210 13.47 -24.70 13.90
C ARG A 210 13.33 -24.97 15.39
N LEU A 211 13.15 -26.24 15.74
CA LEU A 211 13.06 -26.71 17.12
C LEU A 211 14.18 -27.71 17.37
N THR A 212 15.09 -27.36 18.27
CA THR A 212 16.22 -28.20 18.64
C THR A 212 16.00 -28.74 20.06
N PRO A 213 15.77 -30.04 20.24
CA PRO A 213 15.74 -30.64 21.57
C PRO A 213 17.11 -30.50 22.24
N LEU A 214 17.12 -30.19 23.53
CA LEU A 214 18.32 -30.05 24.37
C LEU A 214 18.66 -31.34 25.14
N SER A 215 17.83 -32.37 24.98
CA SER A 215 18.03 -33.70 25.56
C SER A 215 17.56 -34.76 24.58
N ASP A 216 18.33 -35.83 24.49
CA ASP A 216 18.05 -37.00 23.65
C ASP A 216 16.76 -37.73 24.05
N GLU A 217 16.16 -37.43 25.20
CA GLU A 217 14.87 -38.01 25.61
C GLU A 217 13.66 -37.20 25.13
N THR A 218 13.86 -36.01 24.57
CA THR A 218 12.76 -35.13 24.18
C THR A 218 12.21 -35.55 22.82
N ARG A 219 10.89 -35.75 22.75
CA ARG A 219 10.15 -35.99 21.51
C ARG A 219 9.11 -34.90 21.31
N PHE A 220 9.00 -34.38 20.10
CA PHE A 220 7.87 -33.54 19.71
C PHE A 220 6.64 -34.43 19.53
N SER A 221 5.50 -33.99 20.04
CA SER A 221 4.23 -34.73 19.93
C SER A 221 3.21 -33.98 19.09
N THR A 222 3.09 -32.67 19.28
CA THR A 222 2.25 -31.80 18.46
C THR A 222 2.97 -30.49 18.19
N VAL A 223 2.80 -29.98 16.98
CA VAL A 223 3.18 -28.61 16.61
C VAL A 223 1.94 -27.97 16.00
N LYS A 224 1.39 -26.98 16.69
CA LYS A 224 0.16 -26.28 16.32
C LYS A 224 0.43 -24.80 16.16
N CYS A 225 -0.10 -24.22 15.10
CA CYS A 225 -0.12 -22.78 14.87
C CYS A 225 -1.57 -22.29 14.92
N GLU A 226 -1.83 -21.18 15.59
CA GLU A 226 -3.16 -20.55 15.67
C GLU A 226 -3.02 -19.06 15.41
N LEU A 227 -3.86 -18.50 14.54
CA LEU A 227 -3.93 -17.06 14.35
C LEU A 227 -5.06 -16.49 15.21
N LEU A 228 -4.68 -15.68 16.20
CA LEU A 228 -5.59 -14.98 17.09
C LEU A 228 -5.86 -13.57 16.53
N GLU A 229 -7.13 -13.23 16.34
CA GLU A 229 -7.59 -11.88 16.02
C GLU A 229 -8.10 -11.23 17.31
N GLU A 230 -7.45 -10.16 17.76
CA GLU A 230 -7.81 -9.40 18.96
C GLU A 230 -8.59 -8.14 18.57
N HIS A 231 -9.70 -7.87 19.27
CA HIS A 231 -10.56 -6.70 19.10
C HIS A 231 -10.49 -5.82 20.34
N ARG A 232 -10.14 -4.56 20.18
CA ARG A 232 -10.33 -3.53 21.19
C ARG A 232 -11.28 -2.45 20.66
N PHE A 233 -12.24 -2.04 21.48
CA PHE A 233 -13.15 -0.97 21.11
C PHE A 233 -13.40 0.02 22.25
N GLN A 234 -13.22 1.30 21.96
CA GLN A 234 -13.41 2.42 22.90
C GLN A 234 -14.08 3.60 22.19
N LEU A 235 -15.31 3.93 22.59
CA LEU A 235 -16.06 5.05 22.01
C LEU A 235 -16.03 6.28 22.92
N GLY A 236 -15.46 7.39 22.41
CA GLY A 236 -15.37 8.67 23.12
C GLY A 236 -14.42 8.63 24.32
N SER A 237 -14.48 9.65 25.17
CA SER A 237 -13.55 9.84 26.31
C SER A 237 -13.82 8.93 27.52
N ARG A 238 -14.40 7.74 27.31
CA ARG A 238 -14.65 6.79 28.41
C ARG A 238 -13.32 6.20 28.91
N PRO A 239 -13.19 5.84 30.20
CA PRO A 239 -11.97 5.25 30.74
C PRO A 239 -11.57 3.97 30.00
N VAL A 240 -10.27 3.71 29.83
CA VAL A 240 -9.73 2.50 29.16
C VAL A 240 -10.26 1.20 29.78
N ALA A 241 -10.55 1.20 31.09
CA ALA A 241 -11.17 0.07 31.81
C ALA A 241 -12.59 -0.29 31.32
N SER A 242 -13.20 0.52 30.45
CA SER A 242 -14.50 0.25 29.83
C SER A 242 -14.41 -0.10 28.34
N ALA A 243 -13.19 -0.26 27.82
CA ALA A 243 -12.99 -0.74 26.46
C ALA A 243 -13.45 -2.19 26.36
N PHE A 244 -14.18 -2.51 25.29
CA PHE A 244 -14.46 -3.90 24.96
C PHE A 244 -13.16 -4.57 24.54
N LEU A 245 -12.89 -5.74 25.10
CA LEU A 245 -11.83 -6.66 24.68
C LEU A 245 -12.49 -7.97 24.26
N GLY A 246 -12.14 -8.44 23.09
CA GLY A 246 -12.54 -9.76 22.62
C GLY A 246 -11.46 -10.34 21.74
N ASP A 247 -11.46 -11.66 21.59
CA ASP A 247 -10.57 -12.34 20.68
C ASP A 247 -11.31 -13.48 19.97
N ARG A 248 -10.72 -13.96 18.87
CA ARG A 248 -11.16 -15.18 18.20
C ARG A 248 -10.00 -15.83 17.45
N ILE A 249 -10.00 -17.16 17.43
CA ILE A 249 -9.10 -17.92 16.54
C ILE A 249 -9.70 -17.89 15.14
N VAL A 250 -8.99 -17.27 14.19
CA VAL A 250 -9.47 -17.11 12.81
C VAL A 250 -8.94 -18.20 11.87
N ALA A 251 -7.81 -18.81 12.23
CA ALA A 251 -7.23 -19.94 11.52
C ALA A 251 -6.36 -20.78 12.47
N ALA A 252 -6.26 -22.09 12.20
CA ALA A 252 -5.42 -23.00 12.95
C ALA A 252 -4.83 -24.06 12.00
N TRP A 253 -3.58 -24.42 12.23
CA TRP A 253 -2.82 -25.40 11.45
C TRP A 253 -2.12 -26.36 12.39
N VAL A 254 -2.11 -27.64 12.05
CA VAL A 254 -1.37 -28.67 12.79
C VAL A 254 -0.31 -29.20 11.84
N ALA A 255 0.95 -29.03 12.21
CA ALA A 255 2.06 -29.53 11.42
C ALA A 255 2.28 -31.02 11.73
N PRO A 256 2.60 -31.85 10.72
CA PRO A 256 2.95 -33.22 10.96
C PRO A 256 4.24 -33.26 11.78
N VAL A 257 4.19 -34.05 12.85
CA VAL A 257 5.38 -34.45 13.59
C VAL A 257 5.58 -35.91 13.23
N GLU A 258 6.39 -36.18 12.20
CA GLU A 258 6.83 -37.55 11.97
C GLU A 258 7.55 -38.01 13.23
N ASN A 259 7.48 -39.32 13.56
CA ASN A 259 8.19 -39.89 14.70
C ASN A 259 9.71 -39.86 14.44
N HIS A 260 10.30 -38.65 14.44
CA HIS A 260 11.72 -38.43 14.39
C HIS A 260 12.34 -39.09 15.62
N GLN A 261 13.54 -39.64 15.45
CA GLN A 261 14.25 -40.25 16.56
C GLN A 261 14.38 -39.23 17.70
N PRO A 262 14.30 -39.67 18.97
CA PRO A 262 14.51 -38.79 20.12
C PRO A 262 15.78 -37.95 19.95
N GLY A 263 15.73 -36.66 20.31
CA GLY A 263 16.88 -35.76 20.15
C GLY A 263 17.10 -35.20 18.73
N CYS A 264 16.28 -35.54 17.73
CA CYS A 264 16.40 -34.95 16.40
C CYS A 264 15.86 -33.52 16.33
N GLU A 265 16.54 -32.66 15.56
CA GLU A 265 16.06 -31.33 15.22
C GLU A 265 14.81 -31.42 14.32
N TYR A 266 13.80 -30.62 14.62
CA TYR A 266 12.60 -30.46 13.79
C TYR A 266 12.70 -29.13 13.03
N THR A 267 12.51 -29.19 11.71
CA THR A 267 12.46 -27.99 10.86
C THR A 267 11.19 -28.00 10.02
N MET A 268 10.57 -26.84 9.89
CA MET A 268 9.36 -26.64 9.09
C MET A 268 9.47 -25.32 8.33
N ALA A 269 9.22 -25.36 7.03
CA ALA A 269 9.10 -24.17 6.18
C ALA A 269 7.77 -24.28 5.41
N GLU A 270 6.74 -23.60 5.90
CA GLU A 270 5.36 -23.78 5.45
C GLU A 270 4.68 -22.45 5.16
N LYS A 271 3.67 -22.50 4.28
CA LYS A 271 2.82 -21.36 3.95
C LYS A 271 1.45 -21.54 4.60
N LEU A 272 1.24 -20.89 5.74
CA LEU A 272 0.00 -21.02 6.51
C LEU A 272 -1.12 -20.19 5.86
N GLY A 273 -2.01 -20.87 5.10
CA GLY A 273 -3.07 -20.22 4.32
C GLY A 273 -4.09 -19.47 5.17
N LEU A 274 -4.33 -18.19 4.85
CA LEU A 274 -5.27 -17.31 5.54
C LEU A 274 -6.70 -17.43 5.00
N PRO A 275 -7.73 -17.30 5.86
CA PRO A 275 -9.11 -17.24 5.40
C PRO A 275 -9.32 -16.12 4.38
N ALA A 276 -10.04 -16.45 3.31
CA ALA A 276 -10.36 -15.45 2.32
C ALA A 276 -11.40 -14.47 2.86
N GLU A 277 -12.52 -14.93 3.43
CA GLU A 277 -13.67 -14.10 3.76
C GLU A 277 -13.44 -13.11 4.93
N PRO A 278 -13.81 -11.81 4.81
CA PRO A 278 -13.51 -10.82 5.85
C PRO A 278 -14.31 -11.05 7.15
N LYS A 279 -15.38 -11.86 7.05
CA LYS A 279 -16.14 -12.30 8.23
C LYS A 279 -15.40 -13.37 9.03
N ARG A 280 -14.49 -14.12 8.40
CA ARG A 280 -13.69 -15.17 9.02
C ARG A 280 -12.34 -14.65 9.52
N CYS A 281 -11.74 -13.68 8.83
CA CYS A 281 -10.53 -12.98 9.24
C CYS A 281 -10.63 -11.54 8.75
N SER A 282 -10.62 -10.59 9.66
CA SER A 282 -10.66 -9.16 9.38
C SER A 282 -9.27 -8.68 8.95
N PRO A 283 -9.13 -7.56 8.22
CA PRO A 283 -7.85 -6.85 8.20
C PRO A 283 -7.56 -6.25 9.58
N ASP A 284 -6.31 -5.87 9.82
CA ASP A 284 -5.95 -4.98 10.92
C ASP A 284 -6.62 -3.61 10.69
N VAL A 285 -7.13 -3.04 11.76
CA VAL A 285 -7.91 -1.78 11.75
C VAL A 285 -7.46 -0.96 12.94
N ASP A 286 -7.23 0.33 12.75
CA ASP A 286 -7.04 1.29 13.84
C ASP A 286 -7.72 2.61 13.47
N THR A 287 -9.01 2.71 13.78
CA THR A 287 -9.81 3.87 13.40
C THR A 287 -11.04 4.05 14.27
N ASN A 288 -11.41 5.30 14.57
CA ASN A 288 -12.59 5.66 15.38
C ASN A 288 -12.72 4.88 16.70
N GLY A 289 -11.58 4.56 17.33
CA GLY A 289 -11.53 3.79 18.58
C GLY A 289 -11.86 2.30 18.41
N VAL A 290 -11.83 1.78 17.18
CA VAL A 290 -11.83 0.34 16.87
C VAL A 290 -10.39 -0.04 16.54
N GLU A 291 -9.85 -0.99 17.26
CA GLU A 291 -8.53 -1.58 17.01
C GLU A 291 -8.71 -3.09 16.78
N ILE A 292 -8.11 -3.61 15.70
CA ILE A 292 -8.06 -5.02 15.35
C ILE A 292 -6.62 -5.36 15.01
N SER A 293 -6.08 -6.39 15.64
CA SER A 293 -4.73 -6.85 15.40
C SER A 293 -4.67 -8.38 15.41
N HIS A 294 -3.62 -8.94 14.79
CA HIS A 294 -3.44 -10.38 14.76
C HIS A 294 -2.11 -10.83 15.36
N LYS A 295 -2.15 -11.96 16.06
CA LYS A 295 -0.99 -12.64 16.62
C LYS A 295 -0.98 -14.10 16.21
N LEU A 296 0.12 -14.56 15.63
CA LEU A 296 0.38 -15.96 15.39
C LEU A 296 0.89 -16.59 16.68
N HIS A 297 0.14 -17.52 17.24
CA HIS A 297 0.53 -18.35 18.37
C HIS A 297 1.07 -19.67 17.86
N VAL A 298 2.27 -20.04 18.31
CA VAL A 298 2.83 -21.37 18.09
C VAL A 298 2.80 -22.11 19.42
N VAL A 299 2.23 -23.31 19.40
CA VAL A 299 2.14 -24.22 20.54
C VAL A 299 2.84 -25.51 20.16
N VAL A 300 3.85 -25.90 20.94
CA VAL A 300 4.59 -27.15 20.75
C VAL A 300 4.45 -27.99 22.00
N ASP A 301 3.85 -29.17 21.87
CA ASP A 301 3.80 -30.13 22.97
C ASP A 301 4.92 -31.16 22.80
N VAL A 302 5.69 -31.36 23.86
CA VAL A 302 6.75 -32.39 23.93
C VAL A 302 6.40 -33.47 24.93
N THR A 303 6.89 -34.68 24.67
CA THR A 303 6.83 -35.82 25.56
C THR A 303 8.23 -36.36 25.85
N ALA A 304 8.41 -37.01 26.99
CA ALA A 304 9.64 -37.73 27.30
C ALA A 304 9.57 -39.12 26.67
N ALA A 305 10.68 -39.59 26.07
CA ALA A 305 10.77 -40.89 25.41
C ALA A 305 10.43 -42.07 26.35
N ASN A 306 10.66 -41.90 27.66
CA ASN A 306 10.51 -42.93 28.69
C ASN A 306 9.28 -42.71 29.59
N ASP A 307 8.55 -41.60 29.43
CA ASP A 307 7.36 -41.28 30.21
C ASP A 307 6.31 -40.59 29.33
N ALA A 308 5.36 -41.39 28.82
CA ALA A 308 4.25 -40.93 28.00
C ALA A 308 3.26 -40.00 28.75
N THR A 309 3.37 -39.90 30.08
CA THR A 309 2.55 -39.01 30.90
C THR A 309 3.14 -37.61 31.03
N PHE A 310 4.46 -37.46 30.80
CA PHE A 310 5.12 -36.16 30.77
C PHE A 310 4.70 -35.39 29.52
N LYS A 311 4.01 -34.26 29.72
CA LYS A 311 3.67 -33.29 28.67
C LYS A 311 4.11 -31.90 29.10
N ALA A 312 4.93 -31.26 28.27
CA ALA A 312 5.26 -29.85 28.43
C ALA A 312 4.88 -29.09 27.15
N SER A 313 4.32 -27.89 27.30
CA SER A 313 3.85 -27.07 26.19
C SER A 313 4.65 -25.77 26.13
N GLY A 314 5.37 -25.55 25.02
CA GLY A 314 6.03 -24.30 24.71
C GLY A 314 5.09 -23.37 23.95
N ARG A 315 5.09 -22.08 24.29
CA ARG A 315 4.33 -21.05 23.56
C ARG A 315 5.20 -19.87 23.19
N CYS A 316 5.02 -19.36 21.99
CA CYS A 316 5.50 -18.04 21.58
C CYS A 316 4.46 -17.37 20.68
N GLN A 317 4.58 -16.04 20.55
CA GLN A 317 3.70 -15.24 19.71
C GLN A 317 4.50 -14.28 18.84
N SER A 318 4.04 -14.05 17.63
CA SER A 318 4.56 -13.01 16.73
C SER A 318 3.39 -12.26 16.08
N SER A 319 3.52 -10.95 15.91
CA SER A 319 2.44 -10.13 15.34
C SER A 319 2.41 -10.22 13.81
N VAL A 320 1.20 -10.33 13.28
CA VAL A 320 0.92 -10.41 11.84
C VAL A 320 0.01 -9.24 11.49
N ALA A 321 0.43 -8.40 10.56
CA ALA A 321 -0.37 -7.29 10.06
C ALA A 321 -1.19 -7.77 8.87
N THR A 322 -2.46 -8.06 9.09
CA THR A 322 -3.35 -8.50 8.02
C THR A 322 -3.92 -7.31 7.25
N HIS A 323 -4.02 -7.40 5.94
CA HIS A 323 -4.59 -6.31 5.13
C HIS A 323 -5.34 -6.82 3.91
N TYR A 324 -6.16 -5.97 3.30
CA TYR A 324 -6.78 -6.32 2.02
C TYR A 324 -5.71 -6.44 0.93
N GLY A 325 -5.79 -7.50 0.13
CA GLY A 325 -4.96 -7.68 -1.04
C GLY A 325 -5.52 -6.92 -2.24
N LEU A 326 -4.64 -6.34 -3.05
CA LEU A 326 -4.99 -5.79 -4.36
C LEU A 326 -4.56 -6.78 -5.44
N SER A 327 -5.43 -7.06 -6.41
CA SER A 327 -5.00 -7.78 -7.61
C SER A 327 -3.90 -7.01 -8.33
N SER A 328 -3.02 -7.72 -9.05
CA SER A 328 -1.94 -7.08 -9.80
C SER A 328 -2.45 -5.98 -10.73
N ASP A 329 -3.62 -6.17 -11.34
CA ASP A 329 -4.29 -5.20 -12.23
C ASP A 329 -4.93 -3.99 -11.53
N GLY A 330 -4.94 -3.97 -10.19
CA GLY A 330 -5.56 -2.91 -9.40
C GLY A 330 -7.08 -2.88 -9.41
N LYS A 331 -7.74 -3.86 -10.07
CA LYS A 331 -9.18 -3.84 -10.34
C LYS A 331 -10.01 -4.68 -9.37
N ARG A 332 -9.38 -5.46 -8.49
CA ARG A 332 -10.07 -6.34 -7.54
C ARG A 332 -9.41 -6.28 -6.17
N VAL A 333 -10.26 -6.25 -5.15
CA VAL A 333 -9.89 -6.52 -3.76
C VAL A 333 -9.98 -8.03 -3.54
N TRP A 334 -8.95 -8.67 -3.01
CA TRP A 334 -9.05 -10.00 -2.45
C TRP A 334 -9.42 -9.92 -0.96
N PRO A 335 -10.45 -10.67 -0.51
CA PRO A 335 -11.32 -11.57 -1.28
C PRO A 335 -12.36 -10.82 -2.15
N SER A 336 -12.41 -11.11 -3.45
CA SER A 336 -13.60 -10.78 -4.25
C SER A 336 -14.60 -11.91 -4.05
N ARG A 337 -15.88 -11.60 -3.75
CA ARG A 337 -16.99 -12.56 -3.54
C ARG A 337 -16.72 -13.90 -4.24
N ALA A 338 -16.24 -14.89 -3.51
CA ALA A 338 -16.02 -16.21 -4.05
C ALA A 338 -17.41 -16.80 -4.35
N THR A 339 -17.74 -16.98 -5.62
CA THR A 339 -18.74 -17.95 -6.04
C THR A 339 -18.19 -19.33 -5.72
N VAL A 340 -18.43 -19.83 -4.51
CA VAL A 340 -18.12 -21.20 -4.13
C VAL A 340 -19.37 -22.03 -4.34
N SER A 341 -19.24 -23.09 -5.13
CA SER A 341 -20.30 -24.09 -5.34
C SER A 341 -20.58 -24.87 -4.04
N PRO A 342 -21.82 -25.31 -3.77
CA PRO A 342 -22.23 -25.81 -2.45
C PRO A 342 -21.67 -27.17 -1.99
N ARG A 343 -20.60 -27.71 -2.59
CA ARG A 343 -20.24 -29.14 -2.41
C ARG A 343 -19.11 -29.47 -1.45
N GLU A 344 -18.53 -28.52 -0.73
CA GLU A 344 -17.42 -28.81 0.22
C GLU A 344 -17.62 -28.14 1.60
N GLN A 345 -18.77 -28.38 2.23
CA GLN A 345 -19.08 -27.91 3.58
C GLN A 345 -19.79 -28.96 4.43
N GLU A 346 -19.22 -30.16 4.56
CA GLU A 346 -19.61 -31.10 5.62
C GLU A 346 -18.38 -31.82 6.18
N SER A 347 -17.65 -31.16 7.07
CA SER A 347 -16.88 -31.82 8.15
C SER A 347 -16.25 -30.78 9.09
N ALA A 348 -17.05 -30.22 9.99
CA ALA A 348 -16.55 -29.66 11.24
C ALA A 348 -17.65 -29.85 12.30
N VAL A 349 -17.58 -31.00 12.95
CA VAL A 349 -18.50 -31.51 13.94
C VAL A 349 -18.43 -30.69 15.23
N SER A 350 -19.61 -30.46 15.79
CA SER A 350 -19.85 -29.94 17.13
C SER A 350 -19.21 -30.82 18.21
N HIS A 351 -18.42 -30.24 19.12
CA HIS A 351 -18.24 -30.81 20.44
C HIS A 351 -18.55 -29.78 21.53
N LYS A 352 -19.58 -30.11 22.31
CA LYS A 352 -19.97 -29.46 23.55
C LYS A 352 -18.85 -29.62 24.57
N SER A 353 -18.47 -28.52 25.20
CA SER A 353 -17.63 -28.47 26.39
C SER A 353 -18.33 -29.14 27.58
N SER A 354 -17.70 -30.16 28.16
CA SER A 354 -17.98 -30.58 29.53
C SER A 354 -16.96 -29.93 30.45
N GLU A 355 -17.45 -29.17 31.42
CA GLU A 355 -16.69 -28.63 32.55
C GLU A 355 -16.02 -29.76 33.33
N ASN A 356 -14.75 -29.58 33.70
CA ASN A 356 -14.21 -30.11 34.94
C ASN A 356 -13.09 -29.19 35.44
N SER A 357 -13.23 -28.82 36.70
CA SER A 357 -12.35 -27.98 37.49
C SER A 357 -11.06 -28.71 37.88
N ALA A 358 -9.92 -28.00 37.85
CA ALA A 358 -8.80 -28.22 38.78
C ALA A 358 -7.83 -27.03 38.74
N ALA A 359 -7.83 -26.31 39.85
CA ALA A 359 -6.79 -25.50 40.51
C ALA A 359 -5.56 -24.95 39.75
N ASP A 360 -5.35 -23.65 39.99
CA ASP A 360 -4.14 -22.84 39.93
C ASP A 360 -2.78 -23.55 40.01
N PHE A 361 -1.83 -23.15 39.16
CA PHE A 361 -0.49 -22.75 39.58
C PHE A 361 0.09 -21.64 38.67
N SER A 362 0.72 -20.68 39.35
CA SER A 362 1.31 -19.40 38.91
C SER A 362 2.09 -19.38 37.59
N THR A 363 1.73 -18.44 36.70
CA THR A 363 2.65 -17.89 35.69
C THR A 363 3.19 -16.55 36.14
N ASN A 364 4.50 -16.48 36.40
CA ASN A 364 5.26 -15.24 36.58
C ASN A 364 5.27 -14.44 35.27
N THR A 365 4.34 -13.49 35.12
CA THR A 365 4.47 -12.39 34.16
C THR A 365 5.33 -11.29 34.78
N PHE A 366 6.58 -11.16 34.32
CA PHE A 366 7.37 -9.96 34.54
C PHE A 366 6.73 -8.79 33.77
N ARG A 367 6.17 -7.85 34.53
CA ARG A 367 5.61 -6.59 34.04
C ARG A 367 6.75 -5.58 33.98
N ILE A 368 7.30 -5.29 32.79
CA ILE A 368 8.15 -4.12 32.60
C ILE A 368 7.20 -2.90 32.63
N GLN A 369 7.14 -2.25 33.79
CA GLN A 369 6.53 -0.93 33.93
C GLN A 369 7.47 0.10 33.31
N SER A 370 7.14 0.63 32.13
CA SER A 370 7.70 1.89 31.66
C SER A 370 7.17 3.00 32.58
N ARG A 371 8.03 3.50 33.48
CA ARG A 371 7.75 4.69 34.29
C ARG A 371 7.71 5.92 33.38
N THR A 372 6.50 6.43 33.15
CA THR A 372 6.29 7.79 32.65
C THR A 372 6.61 8.76 33.79
N LEU A 373 7.70 9.53 33.66
CA LEU A 373 8.02 10.63 34.58
C LEU A 373 7.07 11.80 34.29
N ALA A 374 6.25 12.15 35.28
CA ALA A 374 5.51 13.42 35.32
C ALA A 374 6.45 14.56 35.72
N PRO A 375 6.33 15.77 35.15
CA PRO A 375 7.14 16.91 35.54
C PRO A 375 6.63 17.52 36.85
N GLY A 376 7.49 17.52 37.87
CA GLY A 376 7.29 18.23 39.13
C GLY A 376 7.81 19.66 39.05
N LEU A 377 6.98 20.60 39.51
CA LEU A 377 7.29 21.99 39.83
C LEU A 377 8.38 22.07 40.92
N ILE A 378 9.45 22.82 40.67
CA ILE A 378 10.23 23.49 41.73
C ILE A 378 10.57 24.91 41.23
N HIS A 379 10.06 25.88 41.99
CA HIS A 379 10.49 27.27 42.05
C HIS A 379 11.96 27.32 42.51
N ASP A 380 12.82 28.07 41.80
CA ASP A 380 13.64 29.07 42.46
C ASP A 380 14.31 30.03 41.46
N SER A 381 14.29 31.28 41.90
CA SER A 381 14.62 32.53 41.23
C SER A 381 16.12 32.84 41.21
N VAL A 382 16.67 33.24 40.06
CA VAL A 382 17.81 34.16 39.97
C VAL A 382 17.61 35.11 38.78
N CYS A 383 17.97 36.37 39.01
CA CYS A 383 17.64 37.58 38.25
C CYS A 383 18.68 37.93 37.17
N MET A 384 18.23 38.77 36.21
CA MET A 384 18.98 39.63 35.26
C MET A 384 19.68 38.93 34.07
N ASN A 385 19.56 39.36 32.80
CA ASN A 385 19.48 40.72 32.28
C ASN A 385 18.74 40.84 30.92
N LYS A 386 18.27 42.06 30.67
CA LYS A 386 17.52 42.55 29.50
C LYS A 386 18.35 42.57 28.21
N ALA A 387 17.72 42.21 27.08
CA ALA A 387 17.98 42.84 25.79
C ALA A 387 16.69 42.84 24.94
N THR A 388 16.31 44.04 24.52
CA THR A 388 15.05 44.46 23.92
C THR A 388 15.04 44.21 22.40
N LEU A 389 13.96 43.66 21.85
CA LEU A 389 13.62 43.74 20.41
C LEU A 389 12.12 44.07 20.25
N PRO A 390 11.73 44.83 19.21
CA PRO A 390 10.54 45.66 19.23
C PRO A 390 9.25 44.92 18.89
N ALA A 391 8.14 45.40 19.46
CA ALA A 391 6.79 44.94 19.20
C ALA A 391 6.36 45.17 17.74
N CYS A 392 6.05 44.10 17.02
CA CYS A 392 5.35 44.18 15.73
C CYS A 392 3.86 43.89 15.96
N LYS A 393 3.01 44.84 15.55
CA LYS A 393 1.55 44.78 15.67
C LYS A 393 0.99 43.63 14.81
N ILE A 394 0.30 42.69 15.44
CA ILE A 394 -0.51 41.69 14.72
C ILE A 394 -1.76 42.41 14.20
N THR A 395 -1.85 42.57 12.88
CA THR A 395 -3.10 42.93 12.19
C THR A 395 -3.82 41.64 11.81
N HIS A 396 -5.04 41.45 12.31
CA HIS A 396 -5.92 40.38 11.87
C HIS A 396 -6.39 40.67 10.43
N HIS A 397 -5.74 40.05 9.44
CA HIS A 397 -6.32 39.92 8.11
C HIS A 397 -7.28 38.72 8.10
N GLN A 398 -8.57 38.98 7.89
CA GLN A 398 -9.50 37.95 7.45
C GLN A 398 -9.05 37.43 6.08
N PRO A 399 -9.05 36.11 5.83
CA PRO A 399 -8.78 35.58 4.50
C PRO A 399 -9.91 36.02 3.56
N GLY A 400 -9.54 36.69 2.46
CA GLY A 400 -10.48 37.05 1.40
C GLY A 400 -11.09 35.81 0.72
N PRO A 401 -12.15 35.99 -0.09
CA PRO A 401 -12.77 34.90 -0.84
C PRO A 401 -11.72 34.26 -1.75
N VAL A 402 -11.60 32.93 -1.63
CA VAL A 402 -10.75 32.11 -2.50
C VAL A 402 -11.40 32.08 -3.87
N ASP A 403 -10.69 32.57 -4.88
CA ASP A 403 -11.09 32.46 -6.27
C ASP A 403 -11.07 30.97 -6.66
N HIS A 404 -12.25 30.37 -6.82
CA HIS A 404 -12.43 28.93 -7.04
C HIS A 404 -12.13 28.50 -8.48
N ASP A 405 -11.84 29.44 -9.40
CA ASP A 405 -11.74 29.18 -10.84
C ASP A 405 -10.36 28.75 -11.34
N ASN A 406 -9.35 28.55 -10.47
CA ASN A 406 -8.02 28.14 -10.93
C ASN A 406 -7.27 27.18 -10.00
N ILE A 407 -7.95 26.14 -9.50
CA ILE A 407 -7.25 24.99 -8.90
C ILE A 407 -6.62 24.19 -10.05
N GLN A 408 -5.32 24.42 -10.32
CA GLN A 408 -4.57 23.50 -11.18
C GLN A 408 -4.63 22.10 -10.55
N ALA A 409 -5.29 21.17 -11.23
CA ALA A 409 -5.36 19.78 -10.81
C ALA A 409 -3.94 19.23 -10.62
N THR A 410 -3.58 18.88 -9.39
CA THR A 410 -2.31 18.22 -9.09
C THR A 410 -2.42 16.74 -9.47
N MET A 411 -1.31 16.16 -9.91
CA MET A 411 -1.26 14.75 -10.28
C MET A 411 -0.16 14.06 -9.48
N PRO A 412 -0.50 13.15 -8.54
CA PRO A 412 0.51 12.42 -7.78
C PRO A 412 1.28 11.50 -8.71
N LEU A 413 2.62 11.65 -8.75
CA LEU A 413 3.54 10.86 -9.58
C LEU A 413 4.53 10.13 -8.66
N ARG A 414 4.75 8.84 -8.91
CA ARG A 414 5.78 8.05 -8.22
C ARG A 414 6.91 7.67 -9.16
N ILE A 415 8.14 7.83 -8.70
CA ILE A 415 9.33 7.34 -9.40
C ILE A 415 10.14 6.51 -8.41
N ILE A 416 10.56 5.32 -8.83
CA ILE A 416 11.42 4.43 -8.06
C ILE A 416 12.72 4.27 -8.87
N THR A 417 13.88 4.37 -8.22
CA THR A 417 15.15 3.98 -8.81
C THR A 417 15.78 2.88 -7.97
N LEU A 418 16.34 1.85 -8.62
CA LEU A 418 16.92 0.71 -7.93
C LEU A 418 17.98 0.00 -8.77
N ASN A 419 19.18 -0.12 -8.22
CA ASN A 419 20.21 -1.02 -8.74
C ASN A 419 19.89 -2.47 -8.32
N VAL A 420 19.65 -3.36 -9.29
CA VAL A 420 19.25 -4.75 -9.01
C VAL A 420 20.42 -5.69 -8.84
N ARG A 421 21.66 -5.22 -9.03
CA ARG A 421 22.89 -6.01 -9.12
C ARG A 421 22.81 -7.12 -10.17
N TYR A 422 23.73 -7.10 -11.13
CA TYR A 422 23.73 -8.11 -12.19
C TYR A 422 23.82 -9.54 -11.62
N ALA A 423 23.26 -10.53 -12.32
CA ALA A 423 23.30 -11.92 -11.90
C ALA A 423 24.72 -12.51 -12.01
N ILE A 424 25.49 -12.48 -10.92
CA ILE A 424 26.85 -13.07 -10.87
C ILE A 424 26.75 -14.59 -10.99
N LYS A 425 27.36 -15.16 -12.05
CA LYS A 425 27.38 -16.61 -12.29
C LYS A 425 28.61 -17.35 -11.73
N LYS A 426 29.64 -16.61 -11.29
CA LYS A 426 30.94 -17.20 -10.89
C LYS A 426 31.00 -17.48 -9.39
N LYS A 427 31.10 -16.41 -8.59
CA LYS A 427 31.24 -16.48 -7.14
C LYS A 427 30.43 -15.35 -6.52
N LEU A 428 29.41 -15.72 -5.75
CA LEU A 428 28.62 -14.80 -4.95
C LEU A 428 29.45 -14.29 -3.77
N LEU A 429 29.17 -13.08 -3.29
CA LEU A 429 29.70 -12.59 -2.03
C LEU A 429 29.10 -13.37 -0.84
N PRO A 430 29.73 -13.38 0.36
CA PRO A 430 29.32 -14.20 1.49
C PRO A 430 27.85 -14.03 1.94
N ASN A 431 27.21 -12.88 1.67
CA ASN A 431 25.81 -12.61 1.99
C ASN A 431 24.95 -12.30 0.74
N GLU A 432 25.47 -12.56 -0.46
CA GLU A 432 24.73 -12.34 -1.70
C GLU A 432 23.93 -13.59 -2.07
N ALA A 433 22.61 -13.44 -2.19
CA ALA A 433 21.74 -14.50 -2.68
C ALA A 433 21.76 -14.58 -4.23
N PRO A 434 21.58 -15.77 -4.82
CA PRO A 434 21.46 -15.92 -6.27
C PRO A 434 20.24 -15.17 -6.81
N TRP A 435 20.28 -14.81 -8.10
CA TRP A 435 19.21 -14.01 -8.73
C TRP A 435 17.83 -14.67 -8.61
N GLU A 436 17.76 -15.99 -8.74
CA GLU A 436 16.54 -16.79 -8.64
C GLU A 436 15.87 -16.65 -7.25
N ALA A 437 16.67 -16.40 -6.20
CA ALA A 437 16.17 -16.12 -4.86
C ALA A 437 15.88 -14.63 -4.63
N ARG A 438 16.58 -13.73 -5.34
CA ARG A 438 16.39 -12.27 -5.23
C ARG A 438 15.18 -11.76 -6.02
N CYS A 439 14.95 -12.28 -7.22
CA CYS A 439 13.94 -11.78 -8.16
C CYS A 439 12.51 -11.81 -7.56
N PRO A 440 12.02 -12.91 -6.96
CA PRO A 440 10.68 -12.92 -6.38
C PRO A 440 10.52 -11.93 -5.22
N LYS A 441 11.58 -11.72 -4.42
CA LYS A 441 11.58 -10.77 -3.29
C LYS A 441 11.56 -9.32 -3.79
N LEU A 442 12.42 -9.01 -4.77
CA LEU A 442 12.43 -7.70 -5.44
C LEU A 442 11.07 -7.41 -6.09
N ALA A 443 10.50 -8.37 -6.80
CA ALA A 443 9.20 -8.22 -7.43
C ALA A 443 8.08 -8.01 -6.40
N ALA A 444 8.10 -8.72 -5.27
CA ALA A 444 7.16 -8.50 -4.18
C ALA A 444 7.27 -7.07 -3.63
N GLN A 445 8.49 -6.58 -3.42
CA GLN A 445 8.75 -5.19 -2.99
C GLN A 445 8.23 -4.17 -4.02
N LEU A 446 8.51 -4.36 -5.31
CA LEU A 446 8.02 -3.47 -6.37
C LEU A 446 6.49 -3.52 -6.47
N ARG A 447 5.86 -4.69 -6.42
CA ARG A 447 4.39 -4.81 -6.38
C ARG A 447 3.82 -4.08 -5.17
N PHE A 448 4.44 -4.20 -4.00
CA PHE A 448 4.07 -3.45 -2.81
C PHE A 448 4.16 -1.94 -3.05
N HIS A 449 5.28 -1.41 -3.52
CA HIS A 449 5.46 0.02 -3.77
C HIS A 449 4.59 0.57 -4.90
N THR A 450 4.11 -0.28 -5.80
CA THR A 450 3.37 0.12 -7.01
C THR A 450 1.88 -0.25 -6.96
N ALA A 451 1.42 -0.93 -5.91
CA ALA A 451 0.03 -1.31 -5.73
C ALA A 451 -0.89 -0.08 -5.71
N GLY A 452 -1.96 -0.14 -6.50
CA GLY A 452 -2.98 0.92 -6.60
C GLY A 452 -2.52 2.15 -7.37
N LEU A 453 -1.25 2.23 -7.76
CA LEU A 453 -0.68 3.38 -8.44
C LEU A 453 -0.60 3.13 -9.94
N SER A 454 -1.33 3.94 -10.70
CA SER A 454 -1.25 3.94 -12.17
C SER A 454 -0.21 4.93 -12.68
N ASN A 455 0.05 6.00 -11.91
CA ASN A 455 1.00 7.03 -12.27
C ASN A 455 2.40 6.77 -11.68
N ILE A 456 3.14 5.85 -12.30
CA ILE A 456 4.41 5.37 -11.75
C ILE A 456 5.45 4.99 -12.82
N PHE A 457 6.72 5.26 -12.53
CA PHE A 457 7.89 4.81 -13.28
C PHE A 457 8.89 4.07 -12.37
N ILE A 458 9.54 3.05 -12.90
CA ILE A 458 10.61 2.31 -12.20
C ILE A 458 11.86 2.32 -13.07
N CYS A 459 12.91 2.98 -12.60
CA CYS A 459 14.24 3.03 -13.19
C CYS A 459 15.09 1.91 -12.58
N ILE A 460 15.59 0.98 -13.38
CA ILE A 460 16.42 -0.14 -12.92
C ILE A 460 17.87 0.04 -13.39
N GLN A 461 18.86 -0.40 -12.61
CA GLN A 461 20.28 -0.38 -12.97
C GLN A 461 20.93 -1.77 -12.83
N GLU A 462 22.01 -2.02 -13.60
CA GLU A 462 22.75 -3.30 -13.69
C GLU A 462 21.95 -4.52 -14.19
N ALA A 463 20.73 -4.35 -14.68
CA ALA A 463 19.95 -5.48 -15.17
C ALA A 463 20.59 -6.10 -16.41
N GLN A 464 20.79 -7.42 -16.42
CA GLN A 464 21.05 -8.17 -17.65
C GLN A 464 19.73 -8.52 -18.35
N HIS A 465 19.79 -8.87 -19.64
CA HIS A 465 18.60 -9.16 -20.44
C HIS A 465 17.66 -10.19 -19.79
N GLN A 466 18.21 -11.29 -19.24
CA GLN A 466 17.37 -12.29 -18.55
C GLN A 466 16.71 -11.72 -17.29
N GLN A 467 17.42 -10.94 -16.48
CA GLN A 467 16.86 -10.32 -15.27
C GLN A 467 15.73 -9.33 -15.61
N LEU A 468 15.85 -8.62 -16.74
CA LEU A 468 14.80 -7.75 -17.27
C LEU A 468 13.54 -8.56 -17.64
N LEU A 469 13.69 -9.69 -18.32
CA LEU A 469 12.59 -10.58 -18.69
C LEU A 469 11.92 -11.21 -17.46
N ASP A 470 12.70 -11.68 -16.49
CA ASP A 470 12.20 -12.26 -15.24
C ASP A 470 11.35 -11.22 -14.47
N LEU A 471 11.86 -9.99 -14.36
CA LEU A 471 11.12 -8.91 -13.71
C LEU A 471 9.84 -8.53 -14.46
N GLN A 472 9.88 -8.50 -15.81
CA GLN A 472 8.69 -8.27 -16.64
C GLN A 472 7.62 -9.35 -16.42
N ALA A 473 8.03 -10.62 -16.30
CA ALA A 473 7.12 -11.73 -16.02
C ALA A 473 6.47 -11.59 -14.63
N GLU A 474 7.25 -11.23 -13.62
CA GLU A 474 6.79 -11.00 -12.24
C GLU A 474 5.85 -9.79 -12.09
N LEU A 475 6.08 -8.70 -12.84
CA LEU A 475 5.26 -7.48 -12.80
C LEU A 475 3.96 -7.62 -13.62
N GLY A 476 4.00 -8.41 -14.70
CA GLY A 476 2.86 -8.74 -15.55
C GLY A 476 2.58 -7.75 -16.67
N GLN A 477 1.61 -8.10 -17.53
CA GLN A 477 1.38 -7.49 -18.86
C GLN A 477 0.98 -6.00 -18.89
N GLN A 478 0.48 -5.49 -17.77
CA GLN A 478 0.14 -4.08 -17.59
C GLN A 478 1.38 -3.16 -17.51
N TRP A 479 2.55 -3.75 -17.27
CA TRP A 479 3.82 -3.06 -17.31
C TRP A 479 4.46 -3.26 -18.68
N SER A 480 5.07 -2.20 -19.18
CA SER A 480 5.97 -2.25 -20.32
C SER A 480 7.26 -1.54 -19.93
N HIS A 481 8.34 -1.78 -20.67
CA HIS A 481 9.63 -1.17 -20.42
C HIS A 481 10.30 -0.66 -21.70
N ILE A 482 11.21 0.29 -21.53
CA ILE A 482 12.13 0.77 -22.57
C ILE A 482 13.58 0.60 -22.13
N GLY A 483 14.49 0.67 -23.09
CA GLY A 483 15.93 0.60 -22.88
C GLY A 483 16.56 -0.61 -23.58
N GLN A 484 17.84 -0.47 -23.92
CA GLN A 484 18.64 -1.51 -24.56
C GLN A 484 19.93 -1.75 -23.78
N GLY A 485 20.58 -2.87 -24.07
CA GLY A 485 21.89 -3.21 -23.52
C GLY A 485 22.98 -2.24 -23.98
N ARG A 486 23.96 -2.01 -23.12
CA ARG A 486 25.04 -1.03 -23.36
C ARG A 486 26.14 -1.48 -24.33
N ALA A 487 26.12 -2.73 -24.80
CA ALA A 487 27.17 -3.29 -25.65
C ALA A 487 26.76 -3.26 -27.13
N ASN A 488 27.23 -4.21 -27.95
CA ASN A 488 27.18 -4.12 -29.41
C ASN A 488 25.83 -4.55 -30.02
N GLY A 489 24.91 -5.10 -29.22
CA GLY A 489 23.56 -5.46 -29.65
C GLY A 489 22.51 -5.06 -28.61
N ASP A 490 21.26 -4.96 -29.05
CA ASP A 490 20.14 -4.46 -28.24
C ASP A 490 19.93 -5.23 -26.93
N THR A 491 20.37 -6.50 -26.89
CA THR A 491 20.28 -7.37 -25.71
C THR A 491 21.60 -7.59 -24.98
N ASP A 492 22.69 -6.96 -25.43
CA ASP A 492 24.04 -7.24 -24.96
C ASP A 492 24.51 -6.24 -23.88
N GLY A 493 25.13 -6.76 -22.82
CA GLY A 493 25.57 -5.99 -21.66
C GLY A 493 24.46 -5.64 -20.66
N GLU A 494 24.79 -4.78 -19.71
CA GLU A 494 23.83 -4.28 -18.71
C GLU A 494 22.91 -3.21 -19.31
N PHE A 495 21.70 -3.16 -18.78
CA PHE A 495 20.65 -2.21 -19.11
C PHE A 495 20.48 -1.18 -17.99
N SER A 496 19.89 -0.04 -18.36
CA SER A 496 19.25 0.88 -17.42
C SER A 496 17.80 1.13 -17.85
N PRO A 497 16.90 0.15 -17.71
CA PRO A 497 15.57 0.21 -18.30
C PRO A 497 14.60 1.05 -17.46
N ILE A 498 13.55 1.57 -18.11
CA ILE A 498 12.45 2.28 -17.46
C ILE A 498 11.16 1.49 -17.65
N PHE A 499 10.59 0.99 -16.57
CA PHE A 499 9.25 0.38 -16.57
C PHE A 499 8.17 1.44 -16.33
N TYR A 500 7.04 1.28 -17.01
CA TYR A 500 5.87 2.14 -16.89
C TYR A 500 4.57 1.36 -17.09
N ARG A 501 3.46 1.93 -16.62
CA ARG A 501 2.11 1.37 -16.78
C ARG A 501 1.58 1.68 -18.18
N SER A 502 1.62 0.71 -19.10
CA SER A 502 1.23 0.90 -20.51
C SER A 502 -0.28 1.12 -20.69
N ASN A 503 -1.08 0.80 -19.69
CA ASN A 503 -2.50 1.13 -19.63
C ASN A 503 -2.77 2.60 -19.21
N TYR A 504 -1.78 3.31 -18.65
CA TYR A 504 -1.92 4.70 -18.18
C TYR A 504 -1.11 5.69 -19.00
N TRP A 505 0.10 5.31 -19.42
CA TRP A 505 1.04 6.13 -20.17
C TRP A 505 1.15 5.65 -21.62
N VAL A 506 1.25 6.61 -22.53
CA VAL A 506 1.68 6.41 -23.92
C VAL A 506 3.15 6.79 -24.00
N LEU A 507 3.98 5.89 -24.49
CA LEU A 507 5.35 6.22 -24.87
C LEU A 507 5.32 6.91 -26.24
N GLU A 508 5.74 8.17 -26.29
CA GLU A 508 5.79 8.94 -27.56
C GLU A 508 7.18 8.82 -28.20
N HIS A 509 8.24 8.93 -27.40
CA HIS A 509 9.62 8.84 -27.87
C HIS A 509 10.48 8.11 -26.85
N THR A 510 11.49 7.37 -27.33
CA THR A 510 12.50 6.76 -26.48
C THR A 510 13.87 6.78 -27.16
N LYS A 511 14.93 6.85 -26.36
CA LYS A 511 16.30 6.73 -26.83
C LYS A 511 17.19 6.18 -25.73
N THR A 512 18.12 5.29 -26.09
CA THR A 512 19.28 4.96 -25.25
C THR A 512 20.51 5.63 -25.83
N GLN A 513 21.28 6.29 -24.99
CA GLN A 513 22.47 7.04 -25.39
C GLN A 513 23.67 6.64 -24.54
N TRP A 514 24.84 6.53 -25.15
CA TRP A 514 26.10 6.26 -24.47
C TRP A 514 26.67 7.53 -23.84
N LEU A 515 27.19 7.38 -22.62
CA LEU A 515 27.78 8.47 -21.87
C LEU A 515 29.22 8.68 -22.35
N SER A 516 29.31 9.28 -23.53
CA SER A 516 30.54 9.53 -24.27
C SER A 516 30.37 10.73 -25.23
N PRO A 517 31.45 11.20 -25.87
CA PRO A 517 31.36 12.19 -26.95
C PRO A 517 30.57 11.72 -28.19
N THR A 518 30.28 10.42 -28.30
CA THR A 518 29.54 9.82 -29.42
C THR A 518 28.29 9.10 -28.90
N PRO A 519 27.30 9.83 -28.36
CA PRO A 519 26.21 9.25 -27.58
C PRO A 519 25.27 8.34 -28.38
N ASP A 520 25.32 8.38 -29.70
CA ASP A 520 24.47 7.58 -30.58
C ASP A 520 25.09 6.23 -31.01
N VAL A 521 26.33 5.95 -30.58
CA VAL A 521 27.07 4.73 -30.95
C VAL A 521 27.68 4.10 -29.69
N PRO A 522 27.68 2.76 -29.55
CA PRO A 522 28.32 2.09 -28.42
C PRO A 522 29.77 2.52 -28.20
N SER A 523 30.04 3.22 -27.10
CA SER A 523 31.39 3.62 -26.73
C SER A 523 31.56 3.92 -25.24
N ALA A 524 32.80 3.75 -24.78
CA ALA A 524 33.27 4.17 -23.47
C ALA A 524 34.15 5.41 -23.63
N ALA A 525 34.10 6.33 -22.67
CA ALA A 525 34.88 7.56 -22.71
C ALA A 525 35.36 7.98 -21.33
N TRP A 526 36.28 8.96 -21.33
CA TRP A 526 36.77 9.62 -20.12
C TRP A 526 37.34 8.66 -19.06
N GLY A 527 37.88 7.53 -19.52
CA GLY A 527 38.46 6.48 -18.68
C GLY A 527 37.45 5.53 -18.04
N ALA A 528 36.19 5.51 -18.48
CA ALA A 528 35.24 4.48 -18.06
C ALA A 528 35.72 3.09 -18.48
N ALA A 529 35.65 2.12 -17.56
CA ALA A 529 36.11 0.76 -17.82
C ALA A 529 35.20 0.00 -18.82
N ILE A 530 33.94 0.42 -18.88
CA ILE A 530 32.88 -0.17 -19.69
C ILE A 530 31.97 0.94 -20.24
N ASN A 531 31.26 0.65 -21.32
CA ASN A 531 30.21 1.52 -21.85
C ASN A 531 29.21 1.84 -20.73
N ARG A 532 28.88 3.12 -20.55
CA ARG A 532 27.79 3.57 -19.67
C ARG A 532 26.71 4.22 -20.51
N ILE A 533 25.46 4.10 -20.11
CA ILE A 533 24.31 4.53 -20.90
C ILE A 533 23.30 5.30 -20.05
N VAL A 534 22.46 6.08 -20.73
CA VAL A 534 21.20 6.61 -20.20
C VAL A 534 20.06 6.19 -21.12
N THR A 535 18.99 5.64 -20.55
CA THR A 535 17.72 5.40 -21.25
C THR A 535 16.80 6.56 -20.96
N THR A 536 16.19 7.13 -21.98
CA THR A 536 15.25 8.26 -21.88
C THR A 536 13.93 7.92 -22.56
N GLY A 537 12.81 8.31 -21.95
CA GLY A 537 11.48 8.20 -22.54
C GLY A 537 10.66 9.46 -22.32
N LEU A 538 9.92 9.88 -23.36
CA LEU A 538 8.85 10.87 -23.29
C LEU A 538 7.52 10.14 -23.19
N PHE A 539 6.80 10.42 -22.11
CA PHE A 539 5.54 9.77 -21.78
C PHE A 539 4.42 10.80 -21.73
N ARG A 540 3.32 10.51 -22.43
CA ARG A 540 2.08 11.28 -22.35
C ARG A 540 1.00 10.47 -21.64
N ARG A 541 0.30 11.09 -20.70
CA ARG A 541 -0.82 10.45 -20.00
C ARG A 541 -1.93 10.14 -21.00
N LYS A 542 -2.62 9.00 -20.88
CA LYS A 542 -3.73 8.68 -21.80
C LYS A 542 -4.96 9.56 -21.61
N ALA A 543 -5.24 9.95 -20.36
CA ALA A 543 -6.42 10.73 -19.99
C ALA A 543 -6.27 12.24 -20.21
N SER A 544 -5.05 12.75 -20.43
CA SER A 544 -4.78 14.19 -20.60
C SER A 544 -3.60 14.43 -21.56
N ALA A 545 -3.36 15.69 -21.94
CA ALA A 545 -2.17 16.06 -22.70
C ALA A 545 -0.90 16.17 -21.84
N THR A 546 -0.95 15.80 -20.54
CA THR A 546 0.18 15.92 -19.62
C THR A 546 1.34 15.02 -20.05
N ARG A 547 2.53 15.60 -20.19
CA ARG A 547 3.75 14.92 -20.59
C ARG A 547 4.81 14.98 -19.48
N VAL A 548 5.65 13.95 -19.43
CA VAL A 548 6.84 13.89 -18.57
C VAL A 548 7.98 13.20 -19.32
N VAL A 549 9.22 13.62 -19.06
CA VAL A 549 10.41 12.88 -19.50
C VAL A 549 10.97 12.14 -18.30
N VAL A 550 11.33 10.88 -18.49
CA VAL A 550 11.98 10.04 -17.45
C VAL A 550 13.27 9.48 -18.02
N MET A 551 14.34 9.56 -17.23
CA MET A 551 15.67 9.10 -17.56
C MET A 551 16.18 8.12 -16.51
N SER A 552 16.84 7.05 -16.94
CA SER A 552 17.51 6.07 -16.07
C SER A 552 18.96 5.87 -16.48
N THR A 553 19.89 5.94 -15.52
CA THR A 553 21.33 5.84 -15.78
C THR A 553 22.06 5.02 -14.70
N HIS A 554 23.27 4.57 -15.02
CA HIS A 554 24.22 4.00 -14.07
C HIS A 554 25.63 4.50 -14.43
N LEU A 555 26.21 5.36 -13.58
CA LEU A 555 27.52 5.97 -13.84
C LEU A 555 28.70 5.05 -13.56
N ASP A 556 29.88 5.44 -14.04
CA ASP A 556 31.09 4.64 -13.90
C ASP A 556 31.55 4.46 -12.45
N HIS A 557 31.90 3.22 -12.09
CA HIS A 557 32.26 2.86 -10.72
C HIS A 557 33.74 3.15 -10.39
N GLN A 558 34.60 3.40 -11.39
CA GLN A 558 36.05 3.56 -11.19
C GLN A 558 36.52 4.99 -11.46
N SER A 559 36.20 5.55 -12.62
CA SER A 559 36.72 6.81 -13.12
C SER A 559 35.90 8.00 -12.62
N ARG A 560 36.49 8.77 -11.70
CA ARG A 560 35.97 10.09 -11.26
C ARG A 560 35.71 11.02 -12.44
N ARG A 561 36.63 11.07 -13.41
CA ARG A 561 36.49 11.90 -14.62
C ARG A 561 35.30 11.46 -15.46
N ALA A 562 35.10 10.16 -15.64
CA ALA A 562 33.96 9.65 -16.40
C ALA A 562 32.63 10.02 -15.74
N ARG A 563 32.53 9.95 -14.40
CA ARG A 563 31.33 10.39 -13.67
C ARG A 563 31.06 11.89 -13.86
N ALA A 564 32.09 12.74 -13.72
CA ALA A 564 31.94 14.18 -13.85
C ALA A 564 31.49 14.59 -15.28
N GLU A 565 32.12 14.05 -16.32
CA GLU A 565 31.73 14.34 -17.71
C GLU A 565 30.36 13.74 -18.06
N SER A 566 30.04 12.56 -17.53
CA SER A 566 28.70 11.96 -17.69
C SER A 566 27.62 12.82 -17.05
N ALA A 567 27.87 13.39 -15.87
CA ALA A 567 26.93 14.28 -15.19
C ALA A 567 26.64 15.55 -16.01
N LYS A 568 27.67 16.15 -16.64
CA LYS A 568 27.50 17.28 -17.56
C LYS A 568 26.63 16.90 -18.75
N LEU A 569 26.96 15.78 -19.40
CA LEU A 569 26.20 15.27 -20.55
C LEU A 569 24.74 14.96 -20.19
N LEU A 570 24.48 14.37 -19.02
CA LEU A 570 23.12 14.09 -18.54
C LEU A 570 22.30 15.37 -18.35
N LEU A 571 22.91 16.43 -17.80
CA LEU A 571 22.25 17.73 -17.65
C LEU A 571 21.91 18.34 -19.02
N ASP A 572 22.85 18.28 -19.97
CA ASP A 572 22.64 18.79 -21.32
C ASP A 572 21.57 18.01 -22.08
N LEU A 573 21.57 16.68 -21.98
CA LEU A 573 20.53 15.83 -22.56
C LEU A 573 19.17 16.15 -21.94
N SER A 574 19.08 16.29 -20.61
CA SER A 574 17.83 16.62 -19.92
C SER A 574 17.23 17.94 -20.42
N LYS A 575 18.08 18.97 -20.55
CA LYS A 575 17.67 20.28 -21.11
C LYS A 575 17.24 20.17 -22.56
N ASN A 576 17.96 19.39 -23.37
CA ASN A 576 17.64 19.19 -24.78
C ASN A 576 16.27 18.52 -24.95
N TRP A 577 16.02 17.43 -24.21
CA TRP A 577 14.72 16.75 -24.19
C TRP A 577 13.59 17.69 -23.73
N GLN A 578 13.82 18.48 -22.67
CA GLN A 578 12.84 19.46 -22.22
C GLN A 578 12.51 20.48 -23.32
N ARG A 579 13.52 21.09 -23.93
CA ARG A 579 13.35 22.13 -24.97
C ARG A 579 12.72 21.59 -26.25
N THR A 580 13.11 20.38 -26.68
CA THR A 580 12.65 19.78 -27.92
C THR A 580 11.15 19.45 -27.90
N PHE A 581 10.63 19.07 -26.74
CA PHE A 581 9.25 18.57 -26.61
C PHE A 581 8.32 19.46 -25.76
N THR A 582 8.79 20.65 -25.37
CA THR A 582 7.90 21.67 -24.77
C THR A 582 7.23 22.46 -25.89
N ASP A 583 5.92 22.34 -26.04
CA ASP A 583 5.13 23.11 -27.01
C ASP A 583 4.83 24.52 -26.50
N GLN A 584 4.69 25.50 -27.40
CA GLN A 584 4.32 26.89 -27.07
C GLN A 584 2.93 27.03 -26.41
N HIS A 585 2.10 25.99 -26.48
CA HIS A 585 0.71 25.98 -26.00
C HIS A 585 0.47 25.07 -24.78
N HIS A 586 1.50 24.42 -24.23
CA HIS A 586 1.35 23.48 -23.12
C HIS A 586 2.20 23.84 -21.89
N ASN A 587 1.67 23.50 -20.71
CA ASN A 587 2.34 23.64 -19.43
C ASN A 587 3.74 22.99 -19.46
N SER A 588 4.66 23.68 -18.80
CA SER A 588 5.93 23.20 -18.25
C SER A 588 6.05 21.66 -18.14
N MET A 589 6.90 21.05 -18.98
CA MET A 589 7.20 19.61 -18.91
C MET A 589 8.38 19.30 -17.97
N PRO A 590 8.19 18.57 -16.86
CA PRO A 590 9.28 18.16 -15.99
C PRO A 590 10.11 17.03 -16.62
N VAL A 591 11.42 17.04 -16.35
CA VAL A 591 12.34 15.95 -16.69
C VAL A 591 12.85 15.33 -15.41
N PHE A 592 12.65 14.02 -15.25
CA PHE A 592 13.11 13.25 -14.10
C PHE A 592 14.32 12.40 -14.49
N LEU A 593 15.34 12.38 -13.63
CA LEU A 593 16.55 11.58 -13.82
C LEU A 593 16.79 10.74 -12.56
N GLY A 594 16.74 9.42 -12.71
CA GLY A 594 17.03 8.47 -11.64
C GLY A 594 18.18 7.55 -11.98
N GLY A 595 18.93 7.11 -10.97
CA GLY A 595 19.96 6.11 -11.19
C GLY A 595 20.93 5.94 -10.05
N ASP A 596 21.88 5.04 -10.28
CA ASP A 596 23.08 4.83 -9.47
C ASP A 596 24.21 5.71 -10.04
N PHE A 597 24.65 6.70 -9.26
CA PHE A 597 25.67 7.65 -9.70
C PHE A 597 27.08 7.25 -9.29
N ASN A 598 27.28 6.19 -8.49
CA ASN A 598 28.58 5.82 -7.92
C ASN A 598 29.34 7.04 -7.33
N SER A 599 28.59 7.94 -6.71
CA SER A 599 29.05 9.28 -6.30
C SER A 599 28.24 9.69 -5.09
N GLY A 600 28.88 10.17 -4.03
CA GLY A 600 28.21 10.72 -2.86
C GLY A 600 27.67 12.15 -3.06
N PRO A 601 26.93 12.70 -2.08
CA PRO A 601 26.35 14.04 -2.17
C PRO A 601 27.39 15.16 -2.16
N ASP A 602 28.58 14.90 -1.61
CA ASP A 602 29.70 15.86 -1.57
C ASP A 602 30.61 15.78 -2.81
N ASP A 603 30.39 14.79 -3.68
CA ASP A 603 31.23 14.54 -4.85
C ASP A 603 30.87 15.45 -6.03
N GLU A 604 31.85 15.66 -6.92
CA GLU A 604 31.75 16.53 -8.09
C GLU A 604 30.56 16.22 -9.03
N PRO A 605 30.26 14.96 -9.41
CA PRO A 605 29.13 14.64 -10.29
C PRO A 605 27.77 15.10 -9.73
N TYR A 606 27.54 14.91 -8.42
CA TYR A 606 26.31 15.35 -7.75
C TYR A 606 26.20 16.89 -7.79
N ARG A 607 27.31 17.58 -7.49
CA ARG A 607 27.35 19.05 -7.54
C ARG A 607 27.12 19.60 -8.95
N ILE A 608 27.65 18.96 -9.98
CA ILE A 608 27.42 19.36 -11.39
C ILE A 608 25.92 19.35 -11.70
N LEU A 609 25.18 18.36 -11.22
CA LEU A 609 23.74 18.24 -11.49
C LEU A 609 22.90 19.22 -10.69
N THR A 610 23.34 19.60 -9.49
CA THR A 610 22.53 20.34 -8.51
C THR A 610 22.90 21.81 -8.35
N THR A 611 24.09 22.23 -8.80
CA THR A 611 24.54 23.62 -8.67
C THR A 611 24.32 24.44 -9.95
N GLY A 612 23.79 25.65 -9.81
CA GLY A 612 23.56 26.59 -10.91
C GLY A 612 22.11 27.07 -11.02
N SER A 613 21.87 28.05 -11.88
CA SER A 613 20.52 28.63 -12.11
C SER A 613 19.63 27.78 -13.02
N GLU A 614 20.19 26.78 -13.68
CA GLU A 614 19.49 25.81 -14.54
C GLU A 614 19.89 24.37 -14.19
N SER A 615 20.16 24.12 -12.91
CA SER A 615 20.47 22.80 -12.39
C SER A 615 19.19 21.98 -12.16
N MET A 616 19.37 20.69 -11.91
CA MET A 616 18.31 19.84 -11.40
C MET A 616 18.18 20.00 -9.88
N LEU A 617 17.00 19.67 -9.37
CA LEU A 617 16.71 19.59 -7.95
C LEU A 617 16.72 18.13 -7.53
N ASP A 618 17.43 17.78 -6.47
CA ASP A 618 17.28 16.47 -5.84
C ASP A 618 15.93 16.42 -5.13
N ILE A 619 15.10 15.45 -5.53
CA ILE A 619 13.73 15.27 -5.05
C ILE A 619 13.71 15.05 -3.54
N LYS A 620 14.77 14.47 -2.95
CA LYS A 620 14.91 14.32 -1.50
C LYS A 620 14.73 15.66 -0.79
N TYR A 621 15.31 16.75 -1.30
CA TYR A 621 15.22 18.07 -0.69
C TYR A 621 13.93 18.84 -1.01
N LEU A 622 13.11 18.33 -1.92
CA LEU A 622 11.76 18.84 -2.16
C LEU A 622 10.76 18.32 -1.11
N VAL A 623 11.08 17.22 -0.43
CA VAL A 623 10.29 16.67 0.68
C VAL A 623 10.92 17.11 2.01
N PRO A 624 10.20 17.78 2.92
CA PRO A 624 10.72 18.11 4.26
C PRO A 624 11.13 16.86 5.03
N GLU A 625 12.16 16.97 5.89
CA GLU A 625 12.68 15.84 6.70
C GLU A 625 11.58 15.01 7.39
N PRO A 626 10.56 15.58 8.06
CA PRO A 626 9.51 14.79 8.71
C PRO A 626 8.65 13.93 7.77
N GLY A 627 8.64 14.24 6.47
CA GLY A 627 7.93 13.48 5.45
C GLY A 627 8.79 12.42 4.74
N ARG A 628 10.08 12.29 5.12
CA ARG A 628 10.99 11.28 4.57
C ARG A 628 10.94 10.02 5.41
N HIS A 629 10.92 8.86 4.77
CA HIS A 629 10.92 7.56 5.44
C HIS A 629 11.84 6.56 4.73
N GLY A 630 12.23 5.50 5.45
CA GLY A 630 13.14 4.46 4.94
C GLY A 630 14.62 4.74 5.22
N HIS A 631 15.49 3.89 4.67
CA HIS A 631 16.93 4.00 4.84
C HIS A 631 17.51 5.16 4.03
N THR A 632 18.47 5.88 4.62
CA THR A 632 19.22 6.96 3.93
C THR A 632 20.38 6.42 3.09
N ILE A 633 20.82 5.20 3.38
CA ILE A 633 21.84 4.45 2.66
C ILE A 633 21.20 3.74 1.47
N THR A 634 21.86 3.81 0.31
CA THR A 634 21.39 3.16 -0.92
C THR A 634 22.35 2.12 -1.47
N TYR A 635 23.59 2.09 -0.97
CA TYR A 635 24.60 1.07 -1.26
C TYR A 635 25.04 0.33 0.00
N THR A 636 24.86 -0.99 0.01
CA THR A 636 25.12 -1.84 1.19
C THR A 636 26.17 -2.93 0.97
N THR A 637 26.56 -3.18 -0.28
CA THR A 637 27.64 -4.12 -0.65
C THR A 637 27.50 -5.53 -0.07
N PHE A 638 26.28 -5.96 0.27
CA PHE A 638 26.03 -7.21 1.00
C PHE A 638 26.88 -7.33 2.30
N GLY A 639 27.20 -6.20 2.94
CA GLY A 639 27.93 -6.11 4.20
C GLY A 639 29.46 -6.05 4.10
N GLU A 640 30.03 -5.91 2.89
CA GLU A 640 31.50 -5.89 2.72
C GLU A 640 32.15 -4.49 2.77
N ALA A 641 31.40 -3.42 2.53
CA ALA A 641 31.94 -2.07 2.50
C ALA A 641 31.08 -1.09 3.29
N GLU A 642 31.68 0.06 3.63
CA GLU A 642 31.01 1.14 4.33
C GLU A 642 29.76 1.59 3.56
N PRO A 643 28.59 1.60 4.21
CA PRO A 643 27.36 1.95 3.52
C PRO A 643 27.33 3.43 3.10
N THR A 644 26.91 3.70 1.87
CA THR A 644 26.89 5.05 1.29
C THR A 644 25.59 5.35 0.55
N THR A 645 25.29 6.64 0.37
CA THR A 645 24.21 7.09 -0.52
C THR A 645 24.82 7.45 -1.87
N ILE A 646 24.47 6.71 -2.93
CA ILE A 646 24.96 6.94 -4.31
C ILE A 646 23.85 6.90 -5.36
N ASP A 647 22.67 6.40 -5.00
CA ASP A 647 21.45 6.47 -5.82
C ASP A 647 20.66 7.75 -5.55
N TYR A 648 20.21 8.42 -6.62
CA TYR A 648 19.49 9.68 -6.54
C TYR A 648 18.30 9.75 -7.51
N LEU A 649 17.35 10.63 -7.18
CA LEU A 649 16.28 11.06 -8.06
C LEU A 649 16.32 12.59 -8.19
N PHE A 650 16.52 13.07 -9.41
CA PHE A 650 16.55 14.49 -9.74
C PHE A 650 15.35 14.89 -10.58
N VAL A 651 14.95 16.15 -10.48
CA VAL A 651 13.96 16.78 -11.36
C VAL A 651 14.49 18.10 -11.90
N LEU A 652 14.44 18.26 -13.22
CA LEU A 652 14.58 19.56 -13.88
C LEU A 652 13.18 20.18 -14.01
N GLN A 653 12.87 21.12 -13.13
CA GLN A 653 11.60 21.84 -13.17
C GLN A 653 11.63 22.93 -14.24
N PRO A 654 10.49 23.24 -14.87
CA PRO A 654 10.42 24.37 -15.78
C PRO A 654 10.43 25.69 -15.00
N LYS A 655 10.90 26.76 -15.63
CA LYS A 655 10.97 28.11 -15.03
C LYS A 655 9.55 28.72 -14.87
N ALA A 656 8.75 28.18 -13.94
CA ALA A 656 7.48 28.76 -13.52
C ALA A 656 7.19 28.37 -12.05
N ASN A 657 7.23 29.37 -11.17
CA ASN A 657 6.75 29.45 -9.79
C ASN A 657 6.97 28.24 -8.85
N LEU A 658 7.90 28.42 -7.92
CA LEU A 658 8.22 27.58 -6.75
C LEU A 658 7.05 27.31 -5.76
N HIS A 659 5.80 27.65 -6.10
CA HIS A 659 4.70 27.73 -5.13
C HIS A 659 3.77 26.51 -5.02
N ASP A 660 3.80 25.55 -5.95
CA ASP A 660 2.73 24.52 -6.01
C ASP A 660 3.21 23.06 -6.05
N LEU A 661 4.35 22.75 -5.45
CA LEU A 661 4.59 21.39 -4.97
C LEU A 661 3.91 21.20 -3.61
N LYS A 662 2.60 20.92 -3.64
CA LYS A 662 1.92 20.30 -2.50
C LYS A 662 2.12 18.80 -2.61
N ASN A 663 2.84 18.23 -1.65
CA ASN A 663 3.01 16.80 -1.52
C ASN A 663 2.16 16.30 -0.36
N HIS A 664 1.49 15.17 -0.59
CA HIS A 664 0.92 14.30 0.42
C HIS A 664 1.76 13.04 0.50
#